data_AF-A0A819EFW0-F1
#
_entry.id   AF-A0A819EFW0-F1
#
_cell.length_a   1.000
_cell.length_b   1.000
_cell.length_c   1.000
_cell.angle_alpha   90.00
_cell.angle_beta   90.00
_cell.angle_gamma   90.00
#
_symmetry.space_group_name_H-M   'P 1'
#
loop_
_entity.id
_entity.type
_entity.pdbx_description
1 polymer ?
#
loop_
_entity_poly.entity_id
_entity_poly.type
_entity_poly.pdbx_seq_one_letter_code
_entity_poly.pdbx_strand_id
1 'polypeptide(L)'
;MATDLEYQTSTTTPEIDEHLYSRQLYVMEKEAMYELRNDDILISGMRGLGVEIAKKSDTYYFSDSDIGQNRTEVTREKLSELNTNVNVTYSSCNIDEDFLQKHKVNVFVLTDGDIDNQVKIGDYCHEHGIKFVNVNTKGLFGQIFCDFGQNFKVLDTNGEDSIIEEIVNSISHDEIGVVSIATYTKDGFEDGSYVTFHGVKGMTEINGREFKITVLDQYTFLIGDTRNFGVYEGGGTVTEKSFSDSLKNPEMLIYDFSKISMSANLHLSFQDDAYKFYDIVEKLNRENCEQVLTDQLNKHWIRLFAKTCTGDLCPIQSVMGGIATEEAINCMPIRQFLYFDPIECLPENVFHPSNETTNESNTRSNFSSKQSRYYSQEVVFGEDFQDKLGNAKYFLIGSGAIGCEILKNFAMMDIGCGRDGTVFVSDIDSIKISDLHRQFLFRSRDIGKMKSTVAAQSIKVINLNMHVHAYVDGDLSETEHIYNDHFFQQLDGLVTAVDNVKTRQYVDRHCVYYRKPLVDSGIFGTKASVQVVVPFLTESYSSTNDPSDSTVDLSTAINFPISINHIIQWVLYTFSDLFTIPAQQSRNLFEQQFHNAIVQLLHNFPRDHVTYRGELFWSGYRRCPHILKFDVNNKLHLDFIIAASNLFAHMYNISQTCDRQFIAQEVTKIQVPEFKPKDISTADNDSNQWRFDDQQRMNVQKENNSSVEQLLSRLPKLDEIVDIKIQPYELKTDDDTNFHMDYIVAATLLRAENYKIQITDRSQIKRIAGNIIPAIVTTTAMITGLVYLEVYKSI
;
A
#
# COMPACT_ATOMS: atom_id res chain seq x y z
N MET A 1 25.33 25.61 12.72
CA MET A 1 24.77 25.46 14.07
C MET A 1 23.27 25.59 13.92
N ALA A 2 22.57 24.48 14.13
CA ALA A 2 21.11 24.40 14.09
C ALA A 2 20.56 25.24 15.25
N THR A 3 19.49 26.01 15.00
CA THR A 3 18.71 26.65 16.05
C THR A 3 17.30 26.12 15.97
N ASP A 4 16.97 25.36 17.00
CA ASP A 4 15.66 24.83 17.33
C ASP A 4 14.60 25.93 17.37
N LEU A 5 13.45 25.64 16.76
CA LEU A 5 12.23 26.42 16.92
C LEU A 5 11.61 26.05 18.28
N GLU A 6 11.69 26.97 19.24
CA GLU A 6 10.89 26.93 20.46
C GLU A 6 9.40 27.02 20.09
N TYR A 7 8.65 25.95 20.36
CA TYR A 7 7.21 26.03 20.57
C TYR A 7 6.89 25.70 22.03
N GLN A 8 6.06 26.57 22.60
CA GLN A 8 5.65 26.59 23.99
C GLN A 8 4.94 25.29 24.40
N THR A 9 5.20 24.90 25.64
CA THR A 9 4.63 23.76 26.36
C THR A 9 3.10 23.75 26.37
N SER A 10 2.48 23.08 25.40
CA SER A 10 1.30 22.24 25.63
C SER A 10 1.81 20.80 25.80
N THR A 11 1.15 19.99 26.61
CA THR A 11 1.42 18.55 26.74
C THR A 11 1.30 17.87 25.37
N THR A 12 2.37 17.85 24.58
CA THR A 12 2.41 17.28 23.24
C THR A 12 2.73 15.81 23.37
N THR A 13 1.77 14.97 22.98
CA THR A 13 2.02 13.61 22.54
C THR A 13 3.23 13.64 21.59
N PRO A 14 4.23 12.74 21.73
CA PRO A 14 5.38 12.79 20.85
C PRO A 14 4.93 12.59 19.40
N GLU A 15 5.48 13.35 18.47
CA GLU A 15 5.08 13.36 17.06
C GLU A 15 5.42 12.02 16.36
N ILE A 16 4.61 11.60 15.40
CA ILE A 16 4.88 10.39 14.57
C ILE A 16 6.00 10.72 13.57
N ASP A 17 6.98 9.84 13.42
CA ASP A 17 8.05 10.00 12.42
C ASP A 17 7.49 9.76 10.99
N GLU A 18 7.10 10.86 10.33
CA GLU A 18 6.55 10.83 8.97
C GLU A 18 7.58 10.37 7.91
N HIS A 19 8.89 10.45 8.19
CA HIS A 19 9.91 9.96 7.26
C HIS A 19 10.01 8.43 7.31
N LEU A 20 9.96 7.85 8.50
CA LEU A 20 9.99 6.41 8.70
C LEU A 20 8.66 5.76 8.27
N TYR A 21 7.53 6.29 8.73
CA TYR A 21 6.20 5.69 8.52
C TYR A 21 5.46 6.22 7.29
N SER A 22 6.11 7.00 6.41
CA SER A 22 5.48 7.70 5.28
C SER A 22 4.45 6.85 4.51
N ARG A 23 4.83 5.63 4.09
CA ARG A 23 3.95 4.78 3.26
C ARG A 23 2.85 4.10 4.06
N GLN A 24 3.10 3.79 5.33
CA GLN A 24 2.13 3.19 6.25
C GLN A 24 1.08 4.23 6.69
N LEU A 25 1.47 5.50 6.83
CA LEU A 25 0.55 6.59 7.14
C LEU A 25 -0.52 6.81 6.07
N TYR A 26 -0.21 6.51 4.79
CA TYR A 26 -1.21 6.55 3.72
C TYR A 26 -2.14 5.33 3.68
N VAL A 27 -1.95 4.36 4.58
CA VAL A 27 -2.81 3.19 4.74
C VAL A 27 -3.64 3.29 6.02
N MET A 28 -3.00 3.63 7.14
CA MET A 28 -3.65 3.65 8.47
C MET A 28 -4.10 5.04 8.92
N GLU A 29 -3.65 6.11 8.26
CA GLU A 29 -3.80 7.48 8.72
C GLU A 29 -3.10 7.77 10.07
N LYS A 30 -3.09 9.04 10.50
CA LYS A 30 -2.36 9.47 11.71
C LYS A 30 -3.07 9.03 12.98
N GLU A 31 -4.39 9.08 12.97
CA GLU A 31 -5.28 8.78 14.09
C GLU A 31 -5.10 7.34 14.54
N ALA A 32 -5.20 6.36 13.63
CA ALA A 32 -5.00 4.95 13.99
C ALA A 32 -3.55 4.65 14.42
N MET A 33 -2.56 5.35 13.85
CA MET A 33 -1.16 5.24 14.29
C MET A 33 -0.94 5.76 15.72
N TYR A 34 -1.67 6.81 16.15
CA TYR A 34 -1.63 7.28 17.54
C TYR A 34 -2.29 6.29 18.49
N GLU A 35 -3.38 5.64 18.09
CA GLU A 35 -4.00 4.56 18.88
C GLU A 35 -3.06 3.37 19.02
N LEU A 36 -2.51 2.87 17.90
CA LEU A 36 -1.58 1.75 17.89
C LEU A 36 -0.36 1.98 18.78
N ARG A 37 0.12 3.22 18.87
CA ARG A 37 1.25 3.56 19.73
C ARG A 37 0.97 3.36 21.22
N ASN A 38 -0.29 3.47 21.64
CA ASN A 38 -0.71 3.32 23.03
C ASN A 38 -1.12 1.88 23.37
N ASP A 39 -1.17 0.98 22.38
CA ASP A 39 -1.55 -0.42 22.59
C ASP A 39 -0.33 -1.27 22.97
N ASP A 40 -0.43 -1.97 24.10
CA ASP A 40 0.50 -3.03 24.48
C ASP A 40 0.03 -4.36 23.87
N ILE A 41 0.82 -4.90 22.95
CA ILE A 41 0.54 -6.18 22.26
C ILE A 41 1.40 -7.30 22.87
N LEU A 42 0.74 -8.35 23.34
CA LEU A 42 1.39 -9.56 23.84
C LEU A 42 1.22 -10.71 22.82
N ILE A 43 2.33 -11.33 22.43
CA ILE A 43 2.35 -12.48 21.51
C ILE A 43 2.85 -13.72 22.27
N SER A 44 2.01 -14.75 22.34
CA SER A 44 2.36 -16.07 22.90
C SER A 44 2.76 -17.04 21.77
N GLY A 45 3.93 -17.65 21.90
CA GLY A 45 4.45 -18.68 20.99
C GLY A 45 5.41 -18.16 19.91
N MET A 46 6.71 -18.08 20.22
CA MET A 46 7.72 -17.58 19.26
C MET A 46 8.28 -18.66 18.34
N ARG A 47 7.40 -19.39 17.62
CA ARG A 47 7.79 -20.19 16.43
C ARG A 47 7.81 -19.28 15.18
N GLY A 48 7.85 -19.84 13.97
CA GLY A 48 7.81 -19.04 12.74
C GLY A 48 6.60 -18.14 12.66
N LEU A 49 5.42 -18.67 12.92
CA LEU A 49 4.19 -17.89 12.96
C LEU A 49 4.25 -16.72 13.97
N GLY A 50 4.62 -16.94 15.23
CA GLY A 50 4.68 -15.85 16.20
C GLY A 50 5.79 -14.84 15.92
N VAL A 51 6.92 -15.28 15.35
CA VAL A 51 7.97 -14.39 14.85
C VAL A 51 7.47 -13.55 13.68
N GLU A 52 6.75 -14.15 12.72
CA GLU A 52 6.12 -13.46 11.59
C GLU A 52 5.20 -12.36 12.11
N ILE A 53 4.34 -12.67 13.09
CA ILE A 53 3.43 -11.70 13.70
C ILE A 53 4.19 -10.58 14.42
N ALA A 54 5.21 -10.93 15.21
CA ALA A 54 5.98 -9.96 16.01
C ALA A 54 6.86 -9.03 15.17
N LYS A 55 7.49 -9.56 14.12
CA LYS A 55 8.31 -8.77 13.20
C LYS A 55 7.44 -7.93 12.28
N LYS A 56 6.25 -8.43 11.94
CA LYS A 56 5.66 -8.26 10.61
C LYS A 56 6.53 -8.93 9.50
N SER A 57 7.17 -10.08 9.78
CA SER A 57 7.49 -11.23 8.87
C SER A 57 8.61 -12.25 9.32
N ASP A 58 8.76 -13.42 8.69
CA ASP A 58 9.02 -14.80 9.23
C ASP A 58 10.26 -15.17 10.10
N THR A 59 10.36 -16.48 10.39
CA THR A 59 11.28 -17.29 11.25
C THR A 59 12.81 -17.12 11.15
N TYR A 60 13.36 -16.20 10.37
CA TYR A 60 14.81 -16.16 10.07
C TYR A 60 15.72 -15.73 11.23
N TYR A 61 15.15 -15.51 12.42
CA TYR A 61 15.87 -15.10 13.61
C TYR A 61 16.55 -16.23 14.37
N PHE A 62 16.46 -17.48 13.90
CA PHE A 62 17.18 -18.59 14.50
C PHE A 62 18.35 -19.02 13.62
N SER A 63 19.48 -19.26 14.28
CA SER A 63 20.69 -19.84 13.69
C SER A 63 21.00 -21.19 14.36
N ASP A 64 21.88 -21.98 13.76
CA ASP A 64 22.30 -23.26 14.33
C ASP A 64 22.93 -23.10 15.73
N SER A 65 23.52 -21.94 16.03
CA SER A 65 24.06 -21.62 17.36
C SER A 65 22.98 -21.38 18.43
N ASP A 66 21.72 -21.18 18.04
CA ASP A 66 20.61 -20.90 18.95
C ASP A 66 19.90 -22.18 19.42
N ILE A 67 20.28 -23.35 18.88
CA ILE A 67 19.67 -24.63 19.24
C ILE A 67 19.81 -24.90 20.74
N GLY A 68 18.68 -25.14 21.41
CA GLY A 68 18.60 -25.39 22.85
C GLY A 68 18.41 -24.14 23.71
N GLN A 69 18.49 -22.94 23.13
CA GLN A 69 18.20 -21.68 23.82
C GLN A 69 16.70 -21.34 23.79
N ASN A 70 16.27 -20.41 24.66
CA ASN A 70 14.88 -19.95 24.67
C ASN A 70 14.60 -19.06 23.46
N ARG A 71 13.57 -19.40 22.68
CA ARG A 71 13.21 -18.66 21.45
C ARG A 71 12.83 -17.20 21.69
N THR A 72 12.12 -16.89 22.77
CA THR A 72 11.72 -15.50 23.10
C THR A 72 12.93 -14.64 23.46
N GLU A 73 13.92 -15.21 24.14
CA GLU A 73 15.15 -14.52 24.51
C GLU A 73 16.03 -14.23 23.28
N VAL A 74 16.25 -15.24 22.43
CA VAL A 74 17.06 -15.12 21.21
C VAL A 74 16.46 -14.12 20.21
N THR A 75 15.13 -14.07 20.11
CA THR A 75 14.45 -13.20 19.12
C THR A 75 14.34 -11.75 19.58
N ARG A 76 14.40 -11.47 20.90
CA ARG A 76 14.22 -10.13 21.47
C ARG A 76 15.09 -9.07 20.80
N GLU A 77 16.40 -9.30 20.73
CA GLU A 77 17.34 -8.30 20.21
C GLU A 77 17.09 -8.03 18.74
N LYS A 78 16.90 -9.09 17.96
CA LYS A 78 16.67 -8.98 16.51
C LYS A 78 15.34 -8.28 16.19
N LEU A 79 14.30 -8.51 16.99
CA LEU A 79 13.03 -7.78 16.89
C LEU A 79 13.18 -6.30 17.27
N SER A 80 13.94 -5.99 18.33
CA SER A 80 14.17 -4.60 18.76
C SER A 80 14.95 -3.76 17.74
N GLU A 81 15.74 -4.38 16.88
CA GLU A 81 16.47 -3.69 15.80
C GLU A 81 15.57 -3.19 14.66
N LEU A 82 14.37 -3.76 14.50
CA LEU A 82 13.47 -3.41 13.40
C LEU A 82 12.91 -2.00 13.54
N ASN A 83 12.58 -1.62 14.77
CA ASN A 83 11.93 -0.36 15.08
C ASN A 83 12.32 0.10 16.48
N THR A 84 13.21 1.09 16.55
CA THR A 84 13.70 1.67 17.80
C THR A 84 12.64 2.43 18.60
N ASN A 85 11.48 2.71 17.99
CA ASN A 85 10.33 3.31 18.67
C ASN A 85 9.47 2.29 19.42
N VAL A 86 9.71 0.98 19.25
CA VAL A 86 8.95 -0.10 19.90
C VAL A 86 9.82 -0.78 20.96
N ASN A 87 9.34 -0.82 22.19
CA ASN A 87 10.02 -1.51 23.27
C ASN A 87 9.68 -3.01 23.26
N VAL A 88 10.65 -3.85 22.88
CA VAL A 88 10.47 -5.31 22.85
C VAL A 88 10.95 -5.91 24.17
N THR A 89 10.03 -6.51 24.92
CA THR A 89 10.32 -7.28 26.13
C THR A 89 9.96 -8.74 25.94
N TYR A 90 10.44 -9.62 26.82
CA TYR A 90 10.11 -11.04 26.78
C TYR A 90 9.82 -11.58 28.18
N SER A 91 9.05 -12.67 28.23
CA SER A 91 8.76 -13.42 29.45
C SER A 91 8.91 -14.91 29.15
N SER A 92 9.57 -15.62 30.07
CA SER A 92 9.64 -17.09 30.07
C SER A 92 8.61 -17.73 31.00
N CYS A 93 7.73 -16.92 31.63
CA CYS A 93 6.68 -17.43 32.51
C CYS A 93 5.54 -18.05 31.68
N ASN A 94 4.81 -18.97 32.29
CA ASN A 94 3.54 -19.42 31.73
C ASN A 94 2.58 -18.23 31.64
N ILE A 95 1.89 -18.12 30.51
CA ILE A 95 0.86 -17.09 30.30
C ILE A 95 -0.46 -17.66 30.81
N ASP A 96 -0.90 -17.13 31.93
CA ASP A 96 -2.18 -17.41 32.57
C ASP A 96 -2.92 -16.10 32.91
N GLU A 97 -4.09 -16.22 33.51
CA GLU A 97 -4.95 -15.10 33.90
C GLU A 97 -4.23 -14.12 34.84
N ASP A 98 -3.44 -14.64 35.79
CA ASP A 98 -2.65 -13.82 36.72
C ASP A 98 -1.56 -13.02 35.98
N PHE A 99 -0.93 -13.63 34.97
CA PHE A 99 0.03 -12.95 34.12
C PHE A 99 -0.63 -11.79 33.35
N LEU A 100 -1.78 -12.03 32.71
CA LEU A 100 -2.50 -11.02 31.94
C LEU A 100 -2.98 -9.87 32.84
N GLN A 101 -3.51 -10.19 34.02
CA GLN A 101 -3.95 -9.18 35.00
C GLN A 101 -2.80 -8.27 35.45
N LYS A 102 -1.60 -8.84 35.62
CA LYS A 102 -0.42 -8.10 36.08
C LYS A 102 0.17 -7.19 35.00
N HIS A 103 0.13 -7.59 33.73
CA HIS A 103 0.81 -6.88 32.63
C HIS A 103 -0.10 -5.92 31.85
N LYS A 104 -1.43 -5.97 32.05
CA LYS A 104 -2.40 -5.00 31.47
C LYS A 104 -2.27 -4.82 29.96
N VAL A 105 -2.39 -5.91 29.22
CA VAL A 105 -2.28 -5.93 27.75
C VAL A 105 -3.57 -5.49 27.08
N ASN A 106 -3.47 -4.78 25.95
CA ASN A 106 -4.61 -4.33 25.14
C ASN A 106 -5.02 -5.39 24.12
N VAL A 107 -4.01 -6.03 23.53
CA VAL A 107 -4.16 -7.05 22.49
C VAL A 107 -3.36 -8.28 22.88
N PHE A 108 -3.99 -9.44 22.86
CA PHE A 108 -3.35 -10.71 23.08
C PHE A 108 -3.44 -11.59 21.83
N VAL A 109 -2.29 -11.93 21.27
CA VAL A 109 -2.16 -12.84 20.14
C VAL A 109 -1.64 -14.19 20.64
N LEU A 110 -2.46 -15.23 20.51
CA LEU A 110 -2.10 -16.60 20.88
C LEU A 110 -1.75 -17.39 19.62
N THR A 111 -0.54 -17.95 19.60
CA THR A 111 -0.13 -18.93 18.60
C THR A 111 0.19 -20.28 19.25
N ASP A 112 -0.06 -21.38 18.52
CA ASP A 112 0.31 -22.75 18.92
C ASP A 112 -0.25 -23.20 20.30
N GLY A 113 -1.34 -22.57 20.77
CA GLY A 113 -2.02 -22.96 22.01
C GLY A 113 -2.77 -24.28 21.83
N ASP A 114 -2.83 -25.13 22.85
CA ASP A 114 -3.79 -26.24 22.86
C ASP A 114 -5.22 -25.72 23.06
N ILE A 115 -6.23 -26.53 22.74
CA ILE A 115 -7.64 -26.09 22.77
C ILE A 115 -8.08 -25.63 24.16
N ASP A 116 -7.60 -26.29 25.23
CA ASP A 116 -7.94 -25.95 26.60
C ASP A 116 -7.36 -24.57 26.98
N ASN A 117 -6.14 -24.27 26.56
CA ASN A 117 -5.49 -22.97 26.71
C ASN A 117 -6.21 -21.90 25.89
N GLN A 118 -6.55 -22.18 24.63
CA GLN A 118 -7.27 -21.26 23.75
C GLN A 118 -8.62 -20.86 24.34
N VAL A 119 -9.41 -21.83 24.83
CA VAL A 119 -10.69 -21.57 25.50
C VAL A 119 -10.50 -20.74 26.75
N LYS A 120 -9.61 -21.19 27.65
CA LYS A 120 -9.41 -20.53 28.94
C LYS A 120 -8.97 -19.07 28.78
N ILE A 121 -7.98 -18.82 27.94
CA ILE A 121 -7.45 -17.46 27.76
C ILE A 121 -8.39 -16.61 26.90
N GLY A 122 -9.01 -17.19 25.86
CA GLY A 122 -9.99 -16.48 25.03
C GLY A 122 -11.16 -15.94 25.85
N ASP A 123 -11.76 -16.79 26.71
CA ASP A 123 -12.86 -16.39 27.59
C ASP A 123 -12.42 -15.32 28.59
N TYR A 124 -11.22 -15.45 29.17
CA TYR A 124 -10.66 -14.44 30.06
C TYR A 124 -10.49 -13.08 29.36
N CYS A 125 -9.93 -13.07 28.14
CA CYS A 125 -9.75 -11.85 27.35
C CYS A 125 -11.09 -11.18 27.05
N HIS A 126 -12.10 -11.96 26.64
CA HIS A 126 -13.45 -11.44 26.38
C HIS A 126 -14.07 -10.77 27.62
N GLU A 127 -14.00 -11.43 28.78
CA GLU A 127 -14.54 -10.92 30.04
C GLU A 127 -13.85 -9.63 30.51
N HIS A 128 -12.58 -9.45 30.17
CA HIS A 128 -11.76 -8.32 30.61
C HIS A 128 -11.58 -7.24 29.53
N GLY A 129 -12.21 -7.38 28.36
CA GLY A 129 -12.13 -6.42 27.26
C GLY A 129 -10.75 -6.35 26.59
N ILE A 130 -9.99 -7.44 26.63
CA ILE A 130 -8.70 -7.58 25.94
C ILE A 130 -9.01 -8.10 24.52
N LYS A 131 -8.52 -7.43 23.48
CA LYS A 131 -8.69 -7.90 22.10
C LYS A 131 -7.92 -9.21 21.93
N PHE A 132 -8.57 -10.26 21.46
CA PHE A 132 -7.97 -11.59 21.34
C PHE A 132 -7.89 -12.03 19.88
N VAL A 133 -6.69 -12.45 19.46
CA VAL A 133 -6.44 -13.05 18.15
C VAL A 133 -5.77 -14.41 18.36
N ASN A 134 -6.42 -15.49 17.95
CA ASN A 134 -5.84 -16.84 18.01
C ASN A 134 -5.49 -17.31 16.60
N VAL A 135 -4.26 -17.78 16.41
CA VAL A 135 -3.71 -18.10 15.09
C VAL A 135 -2.94 -19.41 15.16
N ASN A 136 -3.26 -20.35 14.29
CA ASN A 136 -2.61 -21.65 14.25
C ASN A 136 -2.28 -22.05 12.82
N THR A 137 -1.09 -22.63 12.63
CA THR A 137 -0.67 -23.24 11.36
C THR A 137 -0.29 -24.70 11.59
N LYS A 138 -0.76 -25.59 10.72
CA LYS A 138 -0.53 -27.05 10.76
C LYS A 138 -0.27 -27.55 9.34
N GLY A 139 1.00 -27.68 8.95
CA GLY A 139 1.36 -28.04 7.58
C GLY A 139 0.84 -27.02 6.57
N LEU A 140 -0.06 -27.46 5.69
CA LEU A 140 -0.72 -26.62 4.68
C LEU A 140 -1.93 -25.85 5.24
N PHE A 141 -2.35 -26.09 6.47
CA PHE A 141 -3.61 -25.56 6.99
C PHE A 141 -3.36 -24.41 7.96
N GLY A 142 -4.19 -23.37 7.85
CA GLY A 142 -4.20 -22.22 8.74
C GLY A 142 -5.57 -21.98 9.37
N GLN A 143 -5.58 -21.45 10.58
CA GLN A 143 -6.78 -20.97 11.28
C GLN A 143 -6.48 -19.63 11.95
N ILE A 144 -7.38 -18.66 11.79
CA ILE A 144 -7.45 -17.42 12.59
C ILE A 144 -8.80 -17.35 13.27
N PHE A 145 -8.81 -16.84 14.49
CA PHE A 145 -9.99 -16.44 15.23
C PHE A 145 -9.79 -15.07 15.85
N CYS A 146 -10.79 -14.19 15.74
CA CYS A 146 -10.79 -12.85 16.35
C CYS A 146 -11.98 -12.68 17.31
N ASP A 147 -11.71 -12.11 18.48
CA ASP A 147 -12.71 -11.67 19.46
C ASP A 147 -12.28 -10.35 20.10
N PHE A 148 -12.91 -9.24 19.69
CA PHE A 148 -12.60 -7.90 20.20
C PHE A 148 -13.61 -7.42 21.25
N GLY A 149 -14.36 -8.36 21.83
CA GLY A 149 -15.35 -8.09 22.85
C GLY A 149 -16.65 -7.51 22.31
N GLN A 150 -17.60 -7.26 23.21
CA GLN A 150 -18.99 -6.97 22.84
C GLN A 150 -19.21 -5.56 22.26
N ASN A 151 -18.30 -4.61 22.55
CA ASN A 151 -18.45 -3.19 22.25
C ASN A 151 -17.31 -2.65 21.39
N PHE A 152 -16.91 -3.40 20.36
CA PHE A 152 -15.89 -2.94 19.43
C PHE A 152 -16.49 -1.99 18.38
N LYS A 153 -15.92 -0.79 18.26
CA LYS A 153 -16.37 0.25 17.32
C LYS A 153 -15.41 0.31 16.13
N VAL A 154 -15.95 0.01 14.95
CA VAL A 154 -15.27 0.25 13.68
C VAL A 154 -15.45 1.72 13.31
N LEU A 155 -14.34 2.45 13.12
CA LEU A 155 -14.36 3.87 12.73
C LEU A 155 -14.34 4.05 11.21
N ASP A 156 -13.62 3.16 10.52
CA ASP A 156 -13.52 3.07 9.07
C ASP A 156 -13.73 1.62 8.64
N THR A 157 -14.61 1.41 7.67
CA THR A 157 -15.06 0.09 7.20
C THR A 157 -14.46 -0.32 5.85
N ASN A 158 -13.60 0.49 5.22
CA ASN A 158 -13.00 0.10 3.95
C ASN A 158 -11.59 0.66 3.70
N GLY A 159 -11.14 1.69 4.43
CA GLY A 159 -9.82 2.29 4.22
C GLY A 159 -9.69 3.02 2.88
N GLU A 160 -10.81 3.30 2.20
CA GLU A 160 -10.81 4.04 0.94
C GLU A 160 -10.79 5.54 1.23
N ASP A 161 -10.06 6.30 0.40
CA ASP A 161 -10.12 7.76 0.46
C ASP A 161 -11.60 8.18 0.37
N SER A 162 -12.07 9.00 1.32
CA SER A 162 -13.42 9.57 1.28
C SER A 162 -13.66 10.15 -0.11
N ILE A 163 -14.66 9.62 -0.82
CA ILE A 163 -14.96 9.94 -2.21
C ILE A 163 -14.92 11.47 -2.38
N ILE A 164 -14.17 11.89 -3.40
CA ILE A 164 -13.95 13.27 -3.85
C ILE A 164 -15.25 14.08 -3.73
N GLU A 165 -15.15 15.36 -3.35
CA GLU A 165 -16.28 16.31 -3.37
C GLU A 165 -17.07 16.23 -4.70
N GLU A 166 -18.12 15.42 -4.75
CA GLU A 166 -18.96 15.29 -5.94
C GLU A 166 -19.92 16.47 -6.03
N ILE A 167 -20.00 17.08 -7.21
CA ILE A 167 -20.85 18.25 -7.40
C ILE A 167 -22.29 17.77 -7.49
N VAL A 168 -23.05 18.08 -6.45
CA VAL A 168 -24.49 17.84 -6.41
C VAL A 168 -25.17 18.69 -7.48
N ASN A 169 -25.81 18.03 -8.45
CA ASN A 169 -26.64 18.67 -9.46
C ASN A 169 -27.99 19.09 -8.87
N SER A 170 -28.64 18.18 -8.16
CA SER A 170 -29.93 18.44 -7.52
C SER A 170 -30.19 17.48 -6.36
N ILE A 171 -31.02 17.92 -5.42
CA ILE A 171 -31.55 17.10 -4.32
C ILE A 171 -33.07 17.26 -4.36
N SER A 172 -33.81 16.15 -4.43
CA SER A 172 -35.28 16.20 -4.37
C SER A 172 -35.78 16.52 -2.96
N HIS A 173 -36.98 17.09 -2.86
CA HIS A 173 -37.64 17.41 -1.60
C HIS A 173 -38.79 16.43 -1.35
N ASP A 174 -38.45 15.18 -1.00
CA ASP A 174 -39.37 14.04 -0.94
C ASP A 174 -39.12 13.11 0.28
N GLU A 175 -40.07 12.19 0.53
CA GLU A 175 -40.00 11.14 1.57
C GLU A 175 -38.77 10.24 1.45
N ILE A 176 -38.24 10.16 0.24
CA ILE A 176 -36.96 9.55 -0.06
C ILE A 176 -36.26 10.56 -0.96
N GLY A 177 -35.30 11.31 -0.41
CA GLY A 177 -34.57 12.31 -1.16
C GLY A 177 -33.71 11.63 -2.23
N VAL A 178 -33.79 12.08 -3.46
CA VAL A 178 -32.95 11.61 -4.56
C VAL A 178 -31.89 12.66 -4.79
N VAL A 179 -30.63 12.28 -4.66
CA VAL A 179 -29.49 13.12 -4.97
C VAL A 179 -28.99 12.73 -6.35
N SER A 180 -28.82 13.71 -7.22
CA SER A 180 -28.16 13.54 -8.52
C SER A 180 -26.82 14.28 -8.50
N ILE A 181 -25.76 13.63 -8.99
CA ILE A 181 -24.41 14.19 -9.08
C ILE A 181 -24.02 14.50 -10.54
N ALA A 182 -23.09 15.45 -10.72
CA ALA A 182 -22.67 15.95 -12.03
C ALA A 182 -21.65 15.09 -12.75
N THR A 183 -20.92 14.26 -12.01
CA THR A 183 -19.72 13.57 -12.50
C THR A 183 -19.80 12.06 -12.27
N TYR A 184 -19.22 11.32 -13.20
CA TYR A 184 -19.10 9.87 -13.14
C TYR A 184 -17.93 9.51 -12.22
N THR A 185 -18.20 8.76 -11.15
CA THR A 185 -17.16 8.10 -10.34
C THR A 185 -16.93 6.69 -10.87
N LYS A 186 -15.67 6.31 -11.06
CA LYS A 186 -15.27 4.99 -11.55
C LYS A 186 -15.68 3.85 -10.61
N ASP A 187 -15.75 4.14 -9.31
CA ASP A 187 -16.02 3.15 -8.25
C ASP A 187 -17.43 3.25 -7.65
N GLY A 188 -18.21 4.29 -8.02
CA GLY A 188 -19.59 4.47 -7.58
C GLY A 188 -19.75 4.73 -6.08
N PHE A 189 -20.97 5.03 -5.68
CA PHE A 189 -21.37 4.92 -4.28
C PHE A 189 -21.76 3.46 -3.98
N GLU A 190 -21.69 3.05 -2.71
CA GLU A 190 -22.18 1.73 -2.26
C GLU A 190 -23.42 1.86 -1.38
N ASP A 191 -24.29 0.84 -1.45
CA ASP A 191 -25.50 0.77 -0.63
C ASP A 191 -25.15 0.72 0.85
N GLY A 192 -25.60 1.74 1.59
CA GLY A 192 -25.38 1.86 3.03
C GLY A 192 -24.17 2.67 3.45
N SER A 193 -23.41 3.23 2.52
CA SER A 193 -22.34 4.20 2.79
C SER A 193 -22.89 5.51 3.36
N TYR A 194 -22.02 6.30 4.01
CA TYR A 194 -22.38 7.63 4.52
C TYR A 194 -21.75 8.72 3.66
N VAL A 195 -22.47 9.81 3.39
CA VAL A 195 -21.97 10.99 2.65
C VAL A 195 -22.21 12.25 3.45
N THR A 196 -21.29 13.22 3.40
CA THR A 196 -21.44 14.53 4.06
C THR A 196 -21.55 15.64 3.03
N PHE A 197 -22.56 16.52 3.16
CA PHE A 197 -22.75 17.63 2.22
C PHE A 197 -22.07 18.91 2.70
N HIS A 198 -21.55 19.71 1.75
CA HIS A 198 -20.96 21.02 2.03
C HIS A 198 -21.37 22.03 0.94
N GLY A 199 -21.67 23.27 1.33
CA GLY A 199 -21.95 24.37 0.39
C GLY A 199 -23.31 24.33 -0.34
N VAL A 200 -24.24 23.46 0.05
CA VAL A 200 -25.60 23.37 -0.49
C VAL A 200 -26.43 24.58 -0.07
N LYS A 201 -26.87 25.39 -1.05
CA LYS A 201 -27.67 26.60 -0.83
C LYS A 201 -29.16 26.31 -0.92
N GLY A 202 -29.94 26.82 0.04
CA GLY A 202 -31.41 26.66 0.09
C GLY A 202 -31.90 25.49 0.95
N MET A 203 -31.05 24.49 1.18
CA MET A 203 -31.29 23.32 2.01
C MET A 203 -30.15 23.23 3.02
N THR A 204 -30.03 24.28 3.82
CA THR A 204 -28.80 24.58 4.58
C THR A 204 -28.50 23.58 5.68
N GLU A 205 -29.50 22.84 6.15
CA GLU A 205 -29.45 21.91 7.28
C GLU A 205 -28.78 20.58 6.92
N ILE A 206 -28.55 20.34 5.63
CA ILE A 206 -27.78 19.23 5.07
C ILE A 206 -26.26 19.43 5.24
N ASN A 207 -25.81 20.68 5.39
CA ASN A 207 -24.38 20.98 5.34
C ASN A 207 -23.68 20.59 6.66
N GLY A 208 -22.66 19.73 6.59
CA GLY A 208 -21.79 19.35 7.71
C GLY A 208 -22.32 18.22 8.61
N ARG A 209 -23.14 17.32 8.08
CA ARG A 209 -23.74 16.17 8.77
C ARG A 209 -23.55 14.89 7.87
N GLU A 210 -23.82 13.63 8.31
CA GLU A 210 -23.57 12.34 7.55
C GLU A 210 -24.77 11.40 7.16
N PHE A 211 -25.05 11.15 5.85
CA PHE A 211 -26.26 10.47 5.32
C PHE A 211 -25.95 9.07 4.87
N LYS A 212 -26.65 8.10 5.45
CA LYS A 212 -26.71 6.78 4.87
C LYS A 212 -27.42 6.82 3.51
N ILE A 213 -26.77 6.29 2.48
CA ILE A 213 -27.27 6.30 1.10
C ILE A 213 -27.80 4.93 0.63
N THR A 214 -28.68 4.93 -0.36
CA THR A 214 -29.07 3.74 -1.15
C THR A 214 -28.94 4.07 -2.63
N VAL A 215 -27.99 3.45 -3.29
CA VAL A 215 -27.55 3.73 -4.65
C VAL A 215 -28.58 3.19 -5.63
N LEU A 216 -29.11 4.07 -6.48
CA LEU A 216 -30.01 3.67 -7.56
C LEU A 216 -29.22 3.31 -8.80
N ASP A 217 -28.28 4.18 -9.15
CA ASP A 217 -27.36 4.04 -10.26
C ASP A 217 -26.10 4.89 -10.03
N GLN A 218 -25.21 4.86 -11.02
CA GLN A 218 -23.95 5.59 -11.06
C GLN A 218 -24.05 7.13 -10.96
N TYR A 219 -25.24 7.73 -11.06
CA TYR A 219 -25.44 9.19 -10.98
C TYR A 219 -26.44 9.61 -9.91
N THR A 220 -27.16 8.65 -9.31
CA THR A 220 -28.23 8.92 -8.37
C THR A 220 -28.22 7.96 -7.20
N PHE A 221 -28.37 8.52 -6.01
CA PHE A 221 -28.54 7.76 -4.80
C PHE A 221 -29.64 8.39 -3.95
N LEU A 222 -30.34 7.52 -3.22
CA LEU A 222 -31.34 7.89 -2.25
C LEU A 222 -30.64 8.28 -0.96
N ILE A 223 -31.18 9.30 -0.33
CA ILE A 223 -30.98 9.62 1.07
C ILE A 223 -32.36 9.51 1.75
N GLY A 224 -32.37 9.30 3.07
CA GLY A 224 -33.61 9.11 3.84
C GLY A 224 -34.59 10.29 3.75
N ASP A 225 -35.65 10.27 4.56
CA ASP A 225 -36.72 11.28 4.52
C ASP A 225 -36.19 12.71 4.64
N THR A 226 -36.41 13.52 3.60
CA THR A 226 -35.92 14.88 3.51
C THR A 226 -36.96 15.96 3.82
N ARG A 227 -38.20 15.54 4.11
CA ARG A 227 -39.38 16.41 4.23
C ARG A 227 -39.41 17.27 5.49
N ASN A 228 -38.84 16.77 6.59
CA ASN A 228 -38.87 17.42 7.91
C ASN A 228 -37.58 18.16 8.27
N PHE A 229 -36.68 18.21 7.32
CA PHE A 229 -35.46 18.95 7.34
C PHE A 229 -35.53 20.00 6.22
N GLY A 230 -34.56 20.89 6.12
CA GLY A 230 -33.84 20.88 4.85
C GLY A 230 -32.80 19.76 4.90
N VAL A 231 -33.16 18.52 4.52
CA VAL A 231 -32.43 17.21 4.61
C VAL A 231 -31.61 16.85 5.92
N TYR A 232 -31.69 15.57 6.37
CA TYR A 232 -31.32 14.90 7.68
C TYR A 232 -29.82 14.76 8.11
N GLU A 233 -29.39 13.99 9.18
CA GLU A 233 -28.55 12.72 9.20
C GLU A 233 -28.31 11.97 10.60
N GLY A 234 -28.30 10.59 10.70
CA GLY A 234 -27.40 9.71 11.57
C GLY A 234 -27.85 8.52 12.57
N GLY A 235 -27.19 7.29 12.57
CA GLY A 235 -26.79 6.33 13.73
C GLY A 235 -27.13 4.76 13.86
N GLY A 236 -26.16 3.82 14.26
CA GLY A 236 -26.37 2.39 14.77
C GLY A 236 -25.11 1.42 14.99
N THR A 237 -25.16 0.37 15.88
CA THR A 237 -24.04 -0.56 16.32
C THR A 237 -24.26 -2.09 16.10
N VAL A 238 -23.17 -2.91 16.11
CA VAL A 238 -23.16 -4.40 15.98
C VAL A 238 -22.43 -5.08 17.16
N THR A 239 -22.89 -6.26 17.60
CA THR A 239 -22.40 -7.04 18.76
C THR A 239 -21.69 -8.35 18.35
N GLU A 240 -20.59 -8.72 19.02
CA GLU A 240 -19.78 -9.96 18.80
C GLU A 240 -19.98 -11.02 19.91
N LYS A 241 -19.62 -12.29 19.64
CA LYS A 241 -19.75 -13.46 20.54
C LYS A 241 -18.38 -13.99 21.00
N SER A 242 -18.30 -14.65 22.17
CA SER A 242 -17.05 -15.20 22.74
C SER A 242 -16.53 -16.44 22.01
N PHE A 243 -15.23 -16.77 22.18
CA PHE A 243 -14.61 -17.96 21.59
C PHE A 243 -15.34 -19.27 21.92
N SER A 244 -15.72 -19.50 23.19
CA SER A 244 -16.44 -20.72 23.60
C SER A 244 -17.79 -20.91 22.89
N ASP A 245 -18.48 -19.81 22.61
CA ASP A 245 -19.79 -19.82 21.93
C ASP A 245 -19.64 -20.00 20.43
N SER A 246 -18.59 -19.39 19.87
CA SER A 246 -18.28 -19.45 18.44
C SER A 246 -17.62 -20.75 18.01
N LEU A 247 -16.94 -21.46 18.92
CA LEU A 247 -16.50 -22.84 18.68
C LEU A 247 -17.68 -23.80 18.46
N LYS A 248 -18.83 -23.52 19.08
CA LYS A 248 -20.06 -24.32 18.92
C LYS A 248 -20.90 -23.87 17.74
N ASN A 249 -20.88 -22.57 17.41
CA ASN A 249 -21.66 -21.97 16.33
C ASN A 249 -20.80 -20.97 15.53
N PRO A 250 -19.90 -21.46 14.67
CA PRO A 250 -18.91 -20.62 14.02
C PRO A 250 -19.52 -19.71 12.94
N GLU A 251 -19.14 -18.43 12.99
CA GLU A 251 -19.26 -17.50 11.87
C GLU A 251 -17.92 -17.52 11.11
N MET A 252 -17.95 -17.89 9.83
CA MET A 252 -16.75 -18.14 9.04
C MET A 252 -16.66 -17.18 7.86
N LEU A 253 -15.53 -16.49 7.74
CA LEU A 253 -15.17 -15.76 6.54
C LEU A 253 -14.71 -16.75 5.45
N ILE A 254 -15.37 -16.71 4.30
CA ILE A 254 -15.00 -17.53 3.15
C ILE A 254 -13.85 -16.84 2.41
N TYR A 255 -12.66 -17.45 2.43
CA TYR A 255 -11.50 -16.96 1.71
C TYR A 255 -11.49 -17.38 0.24
N ASP A 256 -11.96 -18.59 -0.05
CA ASP A 256 -12.06 -19.17 -1.40
C ASP A 256 -13.49 -19.65 -1.65
N PHE A 257 -14.21 -18.93 -2.49
CA PHE A 257 -15.59 -19.23 -2.85
C PHE A 257 -15.75 -20.55 -3.62
N SER A 258 -14.68 -21.13 -4.15
CA SER A 258 -14.69 -22.47 -4.73
C SER A 258 -14.67 -23.57 -3.65
N LYS A 259 -14.29 -23.25 -2.42
CA LYS A 259 -14.09 -24.18 -1.29
C LYS A 259 -15.01 -23.91 -0.09
N ILE A 260 -16.23 -23.40 -0.31
CA ILE A 260 -17.16 -23.01 0.78
C ILE A 260 -17.39 -24.13 1.82
N SER A 261 -17.47 -25.39 1.40
CA SER A 261 -17.68 -26.53 2.30
C SER A 261 -16.42 -26.95 3.09
N MET A 262 -15.24 -26.42 2.73
CA MET A 262 -13.98 -26.77 3.37
C MET A 262 -13.83 -26.13 4.75
N SER A 263 -14.27 -24.88 4.92
CA SER A 263 -14.16 -24.16 6.19
C SER A 263 -14.82 -24.94 7.35
N ALA A 264 -15.96 -25.60 7.09
CA ALA A 264 -16.62 -26.48 8.06
C ALA A 264 -15.79 -27.74 8.41
N ASN A 265 -15.13 -28.36 7.43
CA ASN A 265 -14.28 -29.53 7.65
C ASN A 265 -13.02 -29.17 8.45
N LEU A 266 -12.41 -28.02 8.15
CA LEU A 266 -11.23 -27.52 8.86
C LEU A 266 -11.59 -27.13 10.29
N HIS A 267 -12.75 -26.48 10.51
CA HIS A 267 -13.21 -26.15 11.86
C HIS A 267 -13.25 -27.37 12.78
N LEU A 268 -13.75 -28.51 12.31
CA LEU A 268 -13.74 -29.76 13.08
C LEU A 268 -12.33 -30.34 13.24
N SER A 269 -11.47 -30.22 12.21
CA SER A 269 -10.12 -30.80 12.23
C SER A 269 -9.18 -30.09 13.21
N PHE A 270 -9.41 -28.81 13.49
CA PHE A 270 -8.62 -28.01 14.45
C PHE A 270 -9.10 -28.17 15.91
N GLN A 271 -10.24 -28.83 16.19
CA GLN A 271 -10.80 -28.96 17.54
C GLN A 271 -10.20 -30.08 18.39
N ASP A 272 -9.68 -31.14 17.78
CA ASP A 272 -9.03 -32.26 18.47
C ASP A 272 -7.51 -32.24 18.27
N ASP A 273 -6.75 -32.69 19.27
CA ASP A 273 -5.31 -32.91 19.17
C ASP A 273 -5.03 -33.80 17.94
N ALA A 274 -4.40 -33.25 16.90
CA ALA A 274 -4.35 -33.83 15.56
C ALA A 274 -3.83 -35.29 15.55
N TYR A 275 -2.96 -35.64 16.49
CA TYR A 275 -2.48 -37.01 16.69
C TYR A 275 -3.52 -37.93 17.32
N LYS A 276 -4.28 -37.47 18.33
CA LYS A 276 -5.41 -38.23 18.88
C LYS A 276 -6.52 -38.36 17.85
N PHE A 277 -6.78 -37.31 17.07
CA PHE A 277 -7.77 -37.34 15.99
C PHE A 277 -7.36 -38.33 14.89
N TYR A 278 -6.08 -38.34 14.48
CA TYR A 278 -5.58 -39.35 13.55
C TYR A 278 -5.68 -40.76 14.11
N ASP A 279 -5.26 -41.00 15.35
CA ASP A 279 -5.35 -42.32 15.99
C ASP A 279 -6.81 -42.79 16.12
N ILE A 280 -7.73 -41.89 16.45
CA ILE A 280 -9.17 -42.13 16.50
C ILE A 280 -9.70 -42.47 15.10
N VAL A 281 -9.35 -41.68 14.08
CA VAL A 281 -9.82 -41.89 12.70
C VAL A 281 -9.20 -43.14 12.06
N GLU A 282 -7.94 -43.47 12.36
CA GLU A 282 -7.25 -44.69 11.91
C GLU A 282 -7.81 -45.93 12.62
N LYS A 283 -8.13 -45.82 13.92
CA LYS A 283 -8.81 -46.87 14.67
C LYS A 283 -10.25 -47.09 14.16
N LEU A 284 -11.00 -46.03 13.92
CA LEU A 284 -12.37 -46.08 13.35
C LEU A 284 -12.38 -46.64 11.92
N ASN A 285 -11.37 -46.32 11.10
CA ASN A 285 -11.21 -46.90 9.76
C ASN A 285 -10.80 -48.38 9.79
N ARG A 286 -10.05 -48.84 10.81
CA ARG A 286 -9.73 -50.28 11.01
C ARG A 286 -10.90 -51.09 11.55
N GLU A 287 -11.74 -50.48 12.39
CA GLU A 287 -12.84 -51.15 13.08
C GLU A 287 -14.16 -51.17 12.27
N ASN A 288 -14.17 -50.60 11.05
CA ASN A 288 -15.29 -50.63 10.11
C ASN A 288 -16.64 -50.17 10.73
N CYS A 289 -16.57 -49.21 11.66
CA CYS A 289 -17.75 -48.65 12.32
C CYS A 289 -18.33 -47.51 11.49
N GLU A 290 -19.31 -47.82 10.64
CA GLU A 290 -20.04 -46.84 9.81
C GLU A 290 -20.81 -45.77 10.61
N GLN A 291 -20.87 -45.85 11.95
CA GLN A 291 -21.81 -45.05 12.76
C GLN A 291 -21.22 -43.81 13.46
N VAL A 292 -19.92 -43.51 13.36
CA VAL A 292 -19.31 -42.40 14.14
C VAL A 292 -18.83 -41.21 13.30
N LEU A 293 -18.67 -41.38 11.98
CA LEU A 293 -18.44 -40.26 11.09
C LEU A 293 -19.80 -39.79 10.59
N THR A 294 -20.26 -38.63 11.05
CA THR A 294 -21.41 -37.95 10.44
C THR A 294 -21.22 -37.89 8.93
N ASP A 295 -22.30 -38.04 8.15
CA ASP A 295 -22.33 -37.96 6.67
C ASP A 295 -21.70 -36.67 6.07
N GLN A 296 -21.28 -35.73 6.92
CA GLN A 296 -20.66 -34.44 6.61
C GLN A 296 -19.13 -34.46 6.53
N LEU A 297 -18.43 -35.48 7.07
CA LEU A 297 -16.95 -35.47 7.16
C LEU A 297 -16.30 -36.16 5.96
N ASN A 298 -15.54 -35.40 5.18
CA ASN A 298 -14.80 -35.94 4.03
C ASN A 298 -13.50 -36.62 4.50
N LYS A 299 -13.46 -37.95 4.41
CA LYS A 299 -12.32 -38.79 4.83
C LYS A 299 -10.99 -38.46 4.15
N HIS A 300 -11.02 -37.96 2.91
CA HIS A 300 -9.81 -37.56 2.19
C HIS A 300 -9.13 -36.37 2.88
N TRP A 301 -9.91 -35.35 3.26
CA TRP A 301 -9.40 -34.14 3.90
C TRP A 301 -8.77 -34.41 5.26
N ILE A 302 -9.44 -35.21 6.08
CA ILE A 302 -8.93 -35.59 7.41
C ILE A 302 -7.59 -36.33 7.30
N ARG A 303 -7.47 -37.24 6.34
CA ARG A 303 -6.22 -37.95 6.08
C ARG A 303 -5.13 -36.99 5.65
N LEU A 304 -5.45 -36.03 4.77
CA LEU A 304 -4.47 -35.07 4.29
C LEU A 304 -3.99 -34.13 5.41
N PHE A 305 -4.93 -33.62 6.21
CA PHE A 305 -4.62 -32.85 7.42
C PHE A 305 -3.69 -33.63 8.33
N ALA A 306 -4.05 -34.86 8.71
CA ALA A 306 -3.23 -35.65 9.61
C ALA A 306 -1.82 -35.96 9.08
N LYS A 307 -1.67 -36.19 7.77
CA LYS A 307 -0.35 -36.45 7.15
C LYS A 307 0.55 -35.22 7.12
N THR A 308 -0.02 -34.02 7.09
CA THR A 308 0.74 -32.77 6.92
C THR A 308 0.78 -31.92 8.18
N CYS A 309 -0.06 -32.16 9.18
CA CYS A 309 -0.27 -31.29 10.34
C CYS A 309 0.96 -31.06 11.22
N THR A 310 1.97 -31.93 11.12
CA THR A 310 3.23 -31.84 11.85
C THR A 310 4.28 -31.04 11.10
N GLY A 311 4.00 -30.71 9.83
CA GLY A 311 4.80 -29.83 9.01
C GLY A 311 4.65 -28.38 9.43
N ASP A 312 5.63 -27.58 9.01
CA ASP A 312 5.73 -26.17 9.32
C ASP A 312 6.29 -25.48 8.08
N LEU A 313 5.47 -24.63 7.47
CA LEU A 313 5.72 -24.08 6.13
C LEU A 313 5.75 -22.57 6.20
N CYS A 314 6.88 -21.96 5.86
CA CYS A 314 7.03 -20.50 5.88
C CYS A 314 6.01 -19.77 4.97
N PRO A 315 5.55 -20.30 3.81
CA PRO A 315 4.49 -19.61 3.06
C PRO A 315 3.17 -19.51 3.82
N ILE A 316 2.79 -20.55 4.56
CA ILE A 316 1.57 -20.57 5.36
C ILE A 316 1.72 -19.62 6.55
N GLN A 317 2.89 -19.62 7.20
CA GLN A 317 3.21 -18.67 8.27
C GLN A 317 3.16 -17.23 7.76
N SER A 318 3.72 -16.93 6.59
CA SER A 318 3.68 -15.61 5.95
C SER A 318 2.25 -15.14 5.65
N VAL A 319 1.38 -16.00 5.09
CA VAL A 319 -0.04 -15.67 4.85
C VAL A 319 -0.77 -15.42 6.17
N MET A 320 -0.74 -16.39 7.09
CA MET A 320 -1.52 -16.33 8.33
C MET A 320 -0.99 -15.26 9.29
N GLY A 321 0.32 -15.05 9.34
CA GLY A 321 0.95 -14.01 10.15
C GLY A 321 0.71 -12.62 9.60
N GLY A 322 0.72 -12.44 8.28
CA GLY A 322 0.32 -11.17 7.64
C GLY A 322 -1.11 -10.77 8.00
N ILE A 323 -2.06 -11.69 7.86
CA ILE A 323 -3.48 -11.46 8.21
C ILE A 323 -3.62 -11.24 9.72
N ALA A 324 -3.07 -12.13 10.56
CA ALA A 324 -3.19 -11.99 12.01
C ALA A 324 -2.58 -10.70 12.56
N THR A 325 -1.50 -10.22 11.95
CA THR A 325 -0.91 -8.95 12.35
C THR A 325 -1.79 -7.78 11.93
N GLU A 326 -2.43 -7.86 10.77
CA GLU A 326 -3.45 -6.89 10.38
C GLU A 326 -4.58 -6.89 11.40
N GLU A 327 -5.15 -8.05 11.74
CA GLU A 327 -6.19 -8.16 12.78
C GLU A 327 -5.76 -7.57 14.13
N ALA A 328 -4.51 -7.81 14.55
CA ALA A 328 -4.00 -7.28 15.81
C ALA A 328 -3.88 -5.73 15.84
N ILE A 329 -3.79 -5.07 14.68
CA ILE A 329 -3.63 -3.61 14.57
C ILE A 329 -4.84 -2.89 13.96
N ASN A 330 -5.79 -3.60 13.36
CA ASN A 330 -6.83 -3.05 12.49
C ASN A 330 -8.16 -2.78 13.21
N CYS A 331 -8.98 -1.94 12.56
CA CYS A 331 -10.31 -1.49 12.96
C CYS A 331 -11.45 -2.36 12.42
N MET A 332 -11.19 -3.34 11.53
CA MET A 332 -12.21 -4.26 11.01
C MET A 332 -11.85 -5.73 11.27
N PRO A 333 -12.34 -6.33 12.36
CA PRO A 333 -12.08 -7.72 12.64
C PRO A 333 -12.71 -8.66 11.62
N ILE A 334 -12.00 -9.74 11.30
CA ILE A 334 -12.60 -10.98 10.82
C ILE A 334 -13.70 -11.41 11.81
N ARG A 335 -14.88 -11.72 11.28
CA ARG A 335 -16.02 -12.23 12.06
C ARG A 335 -16.34 -13.66 11.68
N GLN A 336 -15.89 -14.66 12.43
CA GLN A 336 -14.87 -14.61 13.49
C GLN A 336 -13.73 -15.57 13.21
N PHE A 337 -14.03 -16.65 12.47
CA PHE A 337 -13.04 -17.61 12.01
C PHE A 337 -12.67 -17.37 10.54
N LEU A 338 -11.39 -17.56 10.26
CA LEU A 338 -10.86 -17.74 8.91
C LEU A 338 -10.09 -19.06 8.87
N TYR A 339 -10.36 -19.86 7.85
CA TYR A 339 -9.62 -21.08 7.57
C TYR A 339 -8.94 -20.95 6.21
N PHE A 340 -7.71 -21.44 6.09
CA PHE A 340 -6.91 -21.35 4.87
C PHE A 340 -6.27 -22.70 4.54
N ASP A 341 -6.36 -23.11 3.27
CA ASP A 341 -5.70 -24.32 2.75
C ASP A 341 -5.26 -24.17 1.27
N PRO A 342 -3.96 -24.26 0.97
CA PRO A 342 -3.45 -24.34 -0.39
C PRO A 342 -2.99 -25.76 -0.70
N ILE A 343 -3.90 -26.71 -0.51
CA ILE A 343 -3.69 -28.13 -0.82
C ILE A 343 -3.24 -28.39 -2.27
N GLU A 344 -3.54 -27.48 -3.18
CA GLU A 344 -3.15 -27.52 -4.60
C GLU A 344 -1.64 -27.42 -4.79
N CYS A 345 -0.88 -27.03 -3.76
CA CYS A 345 0.58 -27.07 -3.78
C CYS A 345 1.15 -28.49 -3.71
N LEU A 346 0.34 -29.49 -3.35
CA LEU A 346 0.81 -30.86 -3.25
C LEU A 346 1.05 -31.46 -4.64
N PRO A 347 2.19 -32.11 -4.89
CA PRO A 347 2.44 -32.76 -6.16
C PRO A 347 1.42 -33.89 -6.40
N GLU A 348 0.90 -34.01 -7.63
CA GLU A 348 -0.15 -34.97 -8.01
C GLU A 348 0.14 -36.43 -7.57
N ASN A 349 1.43 -36.76 -7.42
CA ASN A 349 1.92 -38.11 -7.17
C ASN A 349 1.93 -38.51 -5.69
N VAL A 350 1.95 -37.53 -4.77
CA VAL A 350 2.26 -37.76 -3.34
C VAL A 350 1.02 -38.24 -2.57
N PHE A 351 -0.19 -37.88 -3.01
CA PHE A 351 -1.44 -38.22 -2.31
C PHE A 351 -2.57 -38.77 -3.22
N HIS A 352 -2.25 -39.25 -4.43
CA HIS A 352 -3.26 -39.82 -5.32
C HIS A 352 -3.93 -41.08 -4.70
N PRO A 353 -5.28 -41.20 -4.69
CA PRO A 353 -6.00 -42.32 -4.10
C PRO A 353 -5.59 -43.71 -4.65
N SER A 354 -5.06 -43.77 -5.87
CA SER A 354 -4.60 -45.03 -6.48
C SER A 354 -3.24 -45.52 -5.98
N ASN A 355 -2.46 -44.68 -5.27
CA ASN A 355 -1.15 -45.03 -4.72
C ASN A 355 -1.24 -45.52 -3.25
N GLU A 356 -2.46 -45.76 -2.76
CA GLU A 356 -2.74 -46.14 -1.36
C GLU A 356 -2.22 -47.53 -0.96
N THR A 357 -1.93 -48.44 -1.92
CA THR A 357 -1.51 -49.82 -1.60
C THR A 357 0.00 -50.08 -1.66
N THR A 358 0.81 -49.14 -2.17
CA THR A 358 2.25 -49.34 -2.40
C THR A 358 3.16 -48.49 -1.52
N ASN A 359 2.63 -47.48 -0.82
CA ASN A 359 3.44 -46.47 -0.11
C ASN A 359 3.54 -46.62 1.42
N GLU A 360 2.90 -47.64 2.03
CA GLU A 360 3.07 -47.89 3.47
C GLU A 360 4.51 -48.31 3.84
N SER A 361 5.28 -48.89 2.89
CA SER A 361 6.68 -49.27 3.13
C SER A 361 7.70 -48.17 2.86
N ASN A 362 7.38 -47.14 2.07
CA ASN A 362 8.32 -46.06 1.71
C ASN A 362 8.24 -44.82 2.62
N THR A 363 7.13 -44.62 3.32
CA THR A 363 6.92 -43.42 4.16
C THR A 363 7.61 -43.49 5.53
N ARG A 364 8.08 -44.66 5.98
CA ARG A 364 8.79 -44.80 7.26
C ARG A 364 10.30 -44.98 7.16
N SER A 365 10.85 -45.27 5.98
CA SER A 365 12.26 -45.67 5.84
C SER A 365 13.22 -44.61 5.33
N ASN A 366 12.75 -43.44 4.87
CA ASN A 366 13.64 -42.45 4.24
C ASN A 366 13.93 -41.17 5.05
N PHE A 367 13.23 -40.86 6.15
CA PHE A 367 13.54 -39.68 6.98
C PHE A 367 14.86 -39.87 7.76
N SER A 368 15.98 -39.83 7.03
CA SER A 368 17.29 -40.18 7.55
C SER A 368 17.95 -39.06 8.35
N SER A 369 17.35 -37.87 8.43
CA SER A 369 17.86 -36.83 9.34
C SER A 369 16.77 -35.95 9.95
N LYS A 370 16.42 -36.19 11.22
CA LYS A 370 15.77 -35.17 12.09
C LYS A 370 16.67 -33.93 12.35
N GLN A 371 17.70 -33.73 11.52
CA GLN A 371 18.74 -32.72 11.65
C GLN A 371 18.72 -31.71 10.49
N SER A 372 17.92 -31.94 9.43
CA SER A 372 17.71 -30.94 8.37
C SER A 372 16.91 -29.75 8.88
N ARG A 373 17.31 -28.52 8.53
CA ARG A 373 16.52 -27.31 8.80
C ARG A 373 15.20 -27.27 8.01
N TYR A 374 15.09 -28.09 6.96
CA TYR A 374 13.90 -28.20 6.10
C TYR A 374 13.01 -29.40 6.44
N TYR A 375 13.33 -30.12 7.52
CA TYR A 375 12.60 -31.33 7.94
C TYR A 375 11.07 -31.14 7.96
N SER A 376 10.60 -30.01 8.49
CA SER A 376 9.17 -29.69 8.56
C SER A 376 8.50 -29.52 7.19
N GLN A 377 9.25 -29.08 6.17
CA GLN A 377 8.81 -28.97 4.78
C GLN A 377 8.90 -30.32 4.05
N GLU A 378 9.97 -31.08 4.30
CA GLU A 378 10.17 -32.46 3.81
C GLU A 378 9.04 -33.40 4.27
N VAL A 379 8.50 -33.20 5.47
CA VAL A 379 7.34 -33.98 5.96
C VAL A 379 6.10 -33.78 5.08
N VAL A 380 5.93 -32.59 4.48
CA VAL A 380 4.77 -32.29 3.63
C VAL A 380 5.01 -32.70 2.18
N PHE A 381 6.18 -32.37 1.64
CA PHE A 381 6.46 -32.50 0.20
C PHE A 381 7.41 -33.66 -0.19
N GLY A 382 8.16 -34.20 0.78
CA GLY A 382 9.18 -35.22 0.58
C GLY A 382 10.58 -34.68 0.24
N GLU A 383 11.60 -35.48 0.51
CA GLU A 383 13.02 -35.14 0.27
C GLU A 383 13.31 -34.88 -1.22
N ASP A 384 12.73 -35.66 -2.14
CA ASP A 384 12.93 -35.47 -3.60
C ASP A 384 12.44 -34.08 -4.07
N PHE A 385 11.34 -33.59 -3.50
CA PHE A 385 10.83 -32.25 -3.82
C PHE A 385 11.70 -31.17 -3.18
N GLN A 386 12.19 -31.41 -1.96
CA GLN A 386 13.14 -30.53 -1.29
C GLN A 386 14.44 -30.38 -2.09
N ASP A 387 14.97 -31.46 -2.65
CA ASP A 387 16.15 -31.44 -3.51
C ASP A 387 15.91 -30.65 -4.82
N LYS A 388 14.71 -30.72 -5.39
CA LYS A 388 14.33 -29.91 -6.55
C LYS A 388 14.32 -28.42 -6.22
N LEU A 389 13.74 -28.04 -5.07
CA LEU A 389 13.76 -26.66 -4.58
C LEU A 389 15.20 -26.17 -4.41
N GLY A 390 16.02 -26.96 -3.73
CA GLY A 390 17.47 -26.77 -3.58
C GLY A 390 18.13 -26.34 -4.88
N ASN A 391 17.92 -27.11 -5.94
CA ASN A 391 18.60 -26.93 -7.22
C ASN A 391 17.92 -25.97 -8.20
N ALA A 392 16.82 -25.32 -7.79
CA ALA A 392 16.09 -24.41 -8.66
C ALA A 392 16.87 -23.11 -8.95
N LYS A 393 16.72 -22.60 -10.16
CA LYS A 393 17.31 -21.35 -10.65
C LYS A 393 16.24 -20.30 -10.92
N TYR A 394 16.19 -19.28 -10.08
CA TYR A 394 15.14 -18.26 -10.14
C TYR A 394 15.71 -16.87 -10.38
N PHE A 395 14.96 -16.06 -11.14
CA PHE A 395 15.24 -14.63 -11.27
C PHE A 395 14.16 -13.80 -10.57
N LEU A 396 14.58 -13.05 -9.55
CA LEU A 396 13.76 -12.08 -8.84
C LEU A 396 14.04 -10.66 -9.37
N ILE A 397 13.00 -10.01 -9.89
CA ILE A 397 13.10 -8.62 -10.37
C ILE A 397 12.43 -7.71 -9.35
N GLY A 398 13.21 -6.82 -8.74
CA GLY A 398 12.81 -5.97 -7.63
C GLY A 398 13.21 -6.56 -6.27
N SER A 399 13.89 -5.76 -5.45
CA SER A 399 14.30 -6.07 -4.08
C SER A 399 13.74 -5.06 -3.06
N GLY A 400 12.62 -4.43 -3.41
CA GLY A 400 11.80 -3.60 -2.52
C GLY A 400 11.07 -4.43 -1.45
N ALA A 401 9.90 -3.97 -1.00
CA ALA A 401 9.16 -4.60 0.10
C ALA A 401 8.84 -6.09 -0.19
N ILE A 402 8.15 -6.35 -1.30
CA ILE A 402 7.82 -7.70 -1.78
C ILE A 402 9.10 -8.51 -2.04
N GLY A 403 10.11 -7.89 -2.67
CA GLY A 403 11.36 -8.58 -3.03
C GLY A 403 12.18 -9.04 -1.82
N CYS A 404 12.24 -8.23 -0.76
CA CYS A 404 12.87 -8.62 0.51
C CYS A 404 12.19 -9.83 1.15
N GLU A 405 10.86 -9.85 1.15
CA GLU A 405 10.10 -11.01 1.62
C GLU A 405 10.38 -12.24 0.76
N ILE A 406 10.33 -12.11 -0.57
CA ILE A 406 10.61 -13.21 -1.50
C ILE A 406 11.98 -13.81 -1.27
N LEU A 407 13.03 -12.99 -1.13
CA LEU A 407 14.37 -13.52 -0.84
C LEU A 407 14.41 -14.28 0.48
N LYS A 408 13.81 -13.75 1.55
CA LYS A 408 13.71 -14.44 2.85
C LYS A 408 13.06 -15.81 2.70
N ASN A 409 11.92 -15.87 2.03
CA ASN A 409 11.23 -17.14 1.86
C ASN A 409 11.97 -18.09 0.92
N PHE A 410 12.60 -17.61 -0.15
CA PHE A 410 13.48 -18.44 -0.98
C PHE A 410 14.59 -19.08 -0.14
N ALA A 411 15.23 -18.31 0.74
CA ALA A 411 16.22 -18.85 1.66
C ALA A 411 15.65 -19.87 2.66
N MET A 412 14.41 -19.67 3.13
CA MET A 412 13.74 -20.58 4.08
C MET A 412 13.21 -21.86 3.41
N MET A 413 12.80 -21.77 2.14
CA MET A 413 12.27 -22.88 1.33
C MET A 413 13.38 -23.73 0.68
N ASP A 414 14.65 -23.32 0.80
CA ASP A 414 15.84 -23.92 0.17
C ASP A 414 16.04 -23.55 -1.32
N ILE A 415 15.31 -22.57 -1.86
CA ILE A 415 15.45 -22.17 -3.26
C ILE A 415 16.85 -21.60 -3.52
N GLY A 416 17.55 -22.20 -4.48
CA GLY A 416 18.90 -21.80 -4.88
C GLY A 416 20.00 -22.14 -3.87
N CYS A 417 19.72 -22.98 -2.88
CA CYS A 417 20.67 -23.38 -1.84
C CYS A 417 21.39 -24.71 -2.15
N GLY A 418 20.88 -25.47 -3.09
CA GLY A 418 21.45 -26.71 -3.61
C GLY A 418 22.63 -26.46 -4.54
N ARG A 419 23.33 -27.54 -4.90
CA ARG A 419 24.60 -27.49 -5.65
C ARG A 419 24.50 -26.75 -6.98
N ASP A 420 23.40 -26.95 -7.71
CA ASP A 420 23.18 -26.33 -9.02
C ASP A 420 22.16 -25.18 -8.96
N GLY A 421 21.59 -24.91 -7.78
CA GLY A 421 20.59 -23.87 -7.58
C GLY A 421 21.21 -22.48 -7.50
N THR A 422 20.48 -21.47 -7.96
CA THR A 422 20.94 -20.07 -7.94
C THR A 422 19.77 -19.10 -8.00
N VAL A 423 19.78 -18.06 -7.17
CA VAL A 423 18.87 -16.92 -7.25
C VAL A 423 19.59 -15.70 -7.81
N PHE A 424 19.07 -15.16 -8.90
CA PHE A 424 19.49 -13.87 -9.42
C PHE A 424 18.51 -12.81 -8.89
N VAL A 425 19.01 -11.67 -8.41
CA VAL A 425 18.18 -10.54 -7.96
C VAL A 425 18.61 -9.27 -8.65
N SER A 426 17.69 -8.51 -9.22
CA SER A 426 17.98 -7.21 -9.85
C SER A 426 17.13 -6.09 -9.26
N ASP A 427 17.77 -4.96 -8.96
CA ASP A 427 17.13 -3.73 -8.49
C ASP A 427 18.07 -2.56 -8.72
N ILE A 428 17.55 -1.50 -9.34
CA ILE A 428 18.32 -0.30 -9.71
C ILE A 428 18.21 0.80 -8.66
N ASP A 429 17.38 0.61 -7.62
CA ASP A 429 17.20 1.61 -6.58
C ASP A 429 18.28 1.53 -5.51
N SER A 430 18.56 2.70 -4.93
CA SER A 430 19.27 2.81 -3.67
C SER A 430 18.29 2.81 -2.48
N ILE A 431 18.77 2.37 -1.33
CA ILE A 431 17.99 2.29 -0.08
C ILE A 431 17.73 3.70 0.46
N LYS A 432 16.47 4.01 0.74
CA LYS A 432 16.02 5.26 1.38
C LYS A 432 15.57 5.03 2.83
N ILE A 433 15.44 6.11 3.60
CA ILE A 433 14.90 6.03 4.98
C ILE A 433 13.49 5.43 4.99
N SER A 434 12.65 5.88 4.04
CA SER A 434 11.27 5.43 3.89
C SER A 434 11.14 3.94 3.52
N ASP A 435 12.23 3.24 3.23
CA ASP A 435 12.20 1.81 2.92
C ASP A 435 12.25 0.95 4.20
N LEU A 436 12.89 1.44 5.27
CA LEU A 436 13.25 0.65 6.45
C LEU A 436 12.06 0.06 7.21
N HIS A 437 10.87 0.69 7.15
CA HIS A 437 9.69 0.18 7.85
C HIS A 437 9.07 -1.09 7.23
N ARG A 438 9.38 -1.39 5.96
CA ARG A 438 8.80 -2.55 5.23
C ARG A 438 9.83 -3.39 4.46
N GLN A 439 11.08 -2.94 4.37
CA GLN A 439 12.18 -3.65 3.72
C GLN A 439 13.17 -4.10 4.80
N PHE A 440 12.78 -5.11 5.58
CA PHE A 440 13.46 -5.53 6.81
C PHE A 440 14.88 -6.10 6.58
N LEU A 441 15.29 -6.36 5.33
CA LEU A 441 16.67 -6.74 5.01
C LEU A 441 17.64 -5.55 5.12
N PHE A 442 17.13 -4.32 5.23
CA PHE A 442 17.94 -3.11 5.29
C PHE A 442 18.02 -2.54 6.70
N ARG A 443 19.09 -1.78 6.97
CA ARG A 443 19.27 -1.03 8.22
C ARG A 443 19.63 0.42 7.91
N SER A 444 19.55 1.31 8.89
CA SER A 444 19.91 2.73 8.71
C SER A 444 21.34 2.95 8.19
N ARG A 445 22.27 2.02 8.49
CA ARG A 445 23.64 2.04 7.96
C ARG A 445 23.76 1.73 6.46
N ASP A 446 22.68 1.26 5.84
CA ASP A 446 22.65 0.84 4.44
C ASP A 446 22.02 1.90 3.52
N ILE A 447 21.52 3.00 4.07
CA ILE A 447 20.97 4.13 3.31
C ILE A 447 21.97 4.61 2.26
N GLY A 448 21.50 4.76 1.02
CA GLY A 448 22.29 5.16 -0.15
C GLY A 448 23.02 4.01 -0.87
N LYS A 449 23.05 2.79 -0.32
CA LYS A 449 23.57 1.60 -1.02
C LYS A 449 22.49 1.00 -1.93
N MET A 450 22.90 0.18 -2.91
CA MET A 450 21.99 -0.49 -3.84
C MET A 450 21.20 -1.60 -3.15
N LYS A 451 19.87 -1.61 -3.35
CA LYS A 451 18.95 -2.55 -2.68
C LYS A 451 19.32 -4.01 -2.97
N SER A 452 19.48 -4.39 -4.25
CA SER A 452 19.76 -5.78 -4.64
C SER A 452 21.06 -6.32 -4.03
N THR A 453 22.09 -5.48 -3.97
CA THR A 453 23.40 -5.84 -3.42
C THR A 453 23.32 -6.08 -1.93
N VAL A 454 22.69 -5.16 -1.18
CA VAL A 454 22.54 -5.31 0.28
C VAL A 454 21.59 -6.45 0.61
N ALA A 455 20.52 -6.66 -0.17
CA ALA A 455 19.58 -7.77 0.03
C ALA A 455 20.29 -9.13 -0.16
N ALA A 456 21.08 -9.29 -1.22
CA ALA A 456 21.88 -10.50 -1.47
C ALA A 456 22.96 -10.75 -0.41
N GLN A 457 23.50 -9.70 0.22
CA GLN A 457 24.42 -9.86 1.35
C GLN A 457 23.69 -10.25 2.63
N SER A 458 22.55 -9.61 2.90
CA SER A 458 21.79 -9.80 4.14
C SER A 458 21.12 -11.18 4.18
N ILE A 459 20.71 -11.71 3.03
CA ILE A 459 20.06 -13.04 2.97
C ILE A 459 20.99 -14.18 3.38
N LYS A 460 22.31 -14.03 3.21
CA LYS A 460 23.31 -15.00 3.68
C LYS A 460 23.34 -15.15 5.20
N VAL A 461 22.85 -14.16 5.94
CA VAL A 461 22.67 -14.27 7.41
C VAL A 461 21.54 -15.24 7.75
N ILE A 462 20.51 -15.32 6.89
CA ILE A 462 19.34 -16.21 7.05
C ILE A 462 19.69 -17.64 6.63
N ASN A 463 20.35 -17.76 5.47
CA ASN A 463 20.80 -19.04 4.96
C ASN A 463 22.12 -18.90 4.21
N LEU A 464 23.21 -19.35 4.85
CA LEU A 464 24.55 -19.31 4.29
C LEU A 464 24.67 -20.11 2.98
N ASN A 465 23.84 -21.13 2.79
CA ASN A 465 23.86 -22.01 1.63
C ASN A 465 23.26 -21.36 0.37
N MET A 466 22.44 -20.32 0.50
CA MET A 466 21.73 -19.74 -0.65
C MET A 466 22.67 -19.09 -1.67
N HIS A 467 22.80 -19.61 -2.88
CA HIS A 467 23.58 -18.99 -3.94
C HIS A 467 22.79 -17.83 -4.54
N VAL A 468 23.22 -16.59 -4.26
CA VAL A 468 22.53 -15.37 -4.71
C VAL A 468 23.48 -14.42 -5.43
N HIS A 469 23.06 -13.90 -6.59
CA HIS A 469 23.79 -12.93 -7.39
C HIS A 469 22.96 -11.67 -7.58
N ALA A 470 23.52 -10.52 -7.19
CA ALA A 470 22.88 -9.22 -7.33
C ALA A 470 23.30 -8.52 -8.63
N TYR A 471 22.32 -7.95 -9.32
CA TYR A 471 22.49 -7.04 -10.45
C TYR A 471 21.96 -5.65 -10.09
N VAL A 472 22.61 -4.64 -10.64
CA VAL A 472 22.31 -3.20 -10.45
C VAL A 472 22.26 -2.47 -11.79
N ASP A 473 22.19 -3.22 -12.88
CA ASP A 473 22.25 -2.72 -14.24
C ASP A 473 20.92 -2.07 -14.61
N GLY A 474 20.98 -0.91 -15.31
CA GLY A 474 19.92 0.10 -15.46
C GLY A 474 18.59 -0.37 -16.10
N ASP A 475 18.07 0.37 -17.07
CA ASP A 475 16.81 -0.03 -17.72
C ASP A 475 16.96 -1.42 -18.35
N LEU A 476 16.10 -2.37 -17.96
CA LEU A 476 16.16 -3.74 -18.43
C LEU A 476 16.20 -3.85 -19.97
N SER A 477 15.55 -2.92 -20.67
CA SER A 477 15.54 -2.87 -22.14
C SER A 477 16.90 -2.55 -22.76
N GLU A 478 17.82 -1.92 -22.02
CA GLU A 478 19.19 -1.61 -22.48
C GLU A 478 20.22 -2.66 -22.03
N THR A 479 19.78 -3.66 -21.27
CA THR A 479 20.63 -4.66 -20.61
C THR A 479 20.56 -6.05 -21.25
N GLU A 480 20.05 -6.18 -22.48
CA GLU A 480 19.98 -7.48 -23.20
C GLU A 480 21.34 -8.15 -23.39
N HIS A 481 22.43 -7.38 -23.38
CA HIS A 481 23.79 -7.92 -23.41
C HIS A 481 24.17 -8.67 -22.10
N ILE A 482 23.52 -8.30 -20.98
CA ILE A 482 23.65 -8.91 -19.65
C ILE A 482 22.61 -10.03 -19.52
N TYR A 483 21.33 -9.72 -19.68
CA TYR A 483 20.22 -10.68 -19.66
C TYR A 483 19.98 -11.26 -21.06
N ASN A 484 21.00 -11.94 -21.58
CA ASN A 484 20.97 -12.55 -22.91
C ASN A 484 20.26 -13.91 -22.91
N ASP A 485 20.20 -14.55 -24.08
CA ASP A 485 19.61 -15.89 -24.26
C ASP A 485 20.11 -16.92 -23.24
N HIS A 486 21.41 -16.94 -22.97
CA HIS A 486 21.99 -17.88 -22.01
C HIS A 486 21.47 -17.64 -20.61
N PHE A 487 21.30 -16.36 -20.21
CA PHE A 487 20.77 -16.00 -18.90
C PHE A 487 19.34 -16.50 -18.71
N PHE A 488 18.43 -16.27 -19.67
CA PHE A 488 17.04 -16.71 -19.52
C PHE A 488 16.87 -18.21 -19.70
N GLN A 489 17.62 -18.86 -20.59
CA GLN A 489 17.47 -20.29 -20.86
C GLN A 489 17.75 -21.17 -19.63
N GLN A 490 18.69 -20.78 -18.77
CA GLN A 490 19.06 -21.52 -17.56
C GLN A 490 18.06 -21.41 -16.41
N LEU A 491 17.10 -20.47 -16.46
CA LEU A 491 16.15 -20.24 -15.36
C LEU A 491 15.06 -21.31 -15.35
N ASP A 492 14.61 -21.70 -14.17
CA ASP A 492 13.43 -22.54 -13.99
C ASP A 492 12.16 -21.70 -13.88
N GLY A 493 12.27 -20.47 -13.35
CA GLY A 493 11.15 -19.53 -13.24
C GLY A 493 11.58 -18.11 -12.89
N LEU A 494 10.62 -17.19 -12.98
CA LEU A 494 10.80 -15.78 -12.69
C LEU A 494 9.74 -15.30 -11.69
N VAL A 495 10.12 -14.36 -10.85
CA VAL A 495 9.20 -13.68 -9.92
C VAL A 495 9.41 -12.18 -10.02
N THR A 496 8.32 -11.44 -10.18
CA THR A 496 8.35 -9.97 -10.22
C THR A 496 7.81 -9.36 -8.92
N ALA A 497 8.56 -8.38 -8.44
CA ALA A 497 8.31 -7.61 -7.22
C ALA A 497 8.55 -6.11 -7.48
N VAL A 498 8.06 -5.63 -8.62
CA VAL A 498 8.27 -4.27 -9.13
C VAL A 498 7.02 -3.41 -8.97
N ASP A 499 7.19 -2.10 -9.03
CA ASP A 499 6.11 -1.11 -8.86
C ASP A 499 5.65 -0.48 -10.18
N ASN A 500 6.24 -0.86 -11.32
CA ASN A 500 5.95 -0.25 -12.60
C ASN A 500 5.54 -1.27 -13.67
N VAL A 501 4.53 -0.91 -14.46
CA VAL A 501 3.93 -1.75 -15.52
C VAL A 501 4.92 -2.04 -16.65
N LYS A 502 5.82 -1.11 -16.98
CA LYS A 502 6.79 -1.28 -18.08
C LYS A 502 7.75 -2.44 -17.82
N THR A 503 8.26 -2.54 -16.60
CA THR A 503 9.11 -3.66 -16.19
C THR A 503 8.33 -4.97 -16.21
N ARG A 504 7.09 -5.00 -15.69
CA ARG A 504 6.22 -6.20 -15.77
C ARG A 504 6.05 -6.68 -17.21
N GLN A 505 5.71 -5.78 -18.13
CA GLN A 505 5.55 -6.09 -19.56
C GLN A 505 6.87 -6.53 -20.23
N TYR A 506 8.02 -5.99 -19.81
CA TYR A 506 9.31 -6.46 -20.31
C TYR A 506 9.58 -7.91 -19.90
N VAL A 507 9.42 -8.22 -18.60
CA VAL A 507 9.64 -9.56 -18.05
C VAL A 507 8.66 -10.56 -18.66
N ASP A 508 7.38 -10.21 -18.73
CA ASP A 508 6.33 -11.03 -19.34
C ASP A 508 6.67 -11.43 -20.78
N ARG A 509 7.08 -10.46 -21.63
CA ARG A 509 7.50 -10.75 -23.01
C ARG A 509 8.66 -11.76 -23.07
N HIS A 510 9.61 -11.67 -22.15
CA HIS A 510 10.74 -12.59 -22.09
C HIS A 510 10.32 -13.97 -21.59
N CYS A 511 9.43 -14.03 -20.58
CA CYS A 511 8.86 -15.28 -20.09
C CYS A 511 8.09 -16.02 -21.18
N VAL A 512 7.30 -15.31 -21.98
CA VAL A 512 6.61 -15.87 -23.15
C VAL A 512 7.62 -16.37 -24.19
N TYR A 513 8.65 -15.57 -24.52
CA TYR A 513 9.65 -15.92 -25.53
C TYR A 513 10.47 -17.16 -25.14
N TYR A 514 10.99 -17.20 -23.91
CA TYR A 514 11.83 -18.28 -23.39
C TYR A 514 11.03 -19.42 -22.75
N ARG A 515 9.70 -19.30 -22.71
CA ARG A 515 8.76 -20.29 -22.14
C ARG A 515 9.08 -20.59 -20.68
N LYS A 516 9.22 -19.54 -19.89
CA LYS A 516 9.50 -19.62 -18.45
C LYS A 516 8.24 -19.25 -17.67
N PRO A 517 7.93 -19.99 -16.58
CA PRO A 517 6.87 -19.59 -15.68
C PRO A 517 7.21 -18.25 -15.01
N LEU A 518 6.20 -17.43 -14.81
CA LEU A 518 6.28 -16.15 -14.14
C LEU A 518 5.23 -16.08 -13.04
N VAL A 519 5.63 -15.66 -11.85
CA VAL A 519 4.71 -15.28 -10.78
C VAL A 519 4.84 -13.77 -10.57
N ASP A 520 3.81 -13.01 -10.93
CA ASP A 520 3.72 -11.57 -10.69
C ASP A 520 2.91 -11.27 -9.44
N SER A 521 3.31 -10.19 -8.75
CA SER A 521 2.59 -9.69 -7.58
C SER A 521 2.57 -8.17 -7.53
N GLY A 522 1.52 -7.63 -6.91
CA GLY A 522 1.33 -6.20 -6.71
C GLY A 522 0.63 -5.91 -5.38
N ILE A 523 0.93 -4.75 -4.81
CA ILE A 523 0.28 -4.22 -3.61
C ILE A 523 -0.14 -2.77 -3.81
N PHE A 524 -1.25 -2.39 -3.19
CA PHE A 524 -1.72 -1.01 -3.06
C PHE A 524 -2.45 -0.86 -1.73
N GLY A 525 -1.78 -0.31 -0.71
CA GLY A 525 -2.31 -0.26 0.65
C GLY A 525 -2.60 -1.67 1.18
N THR A 526 -3.87 -1.93 1.53
CA THR A 526 -4.38 -3.24 1.96
C THR A 526 -4.77 -4.17 0.81
N LYS A 527 -4.85 -3.65 -0.44
CA LYS A 527 -5.18 -4.42 -1.64
C LYS A 527 -3.93 -5.11 -2.19
N ALA A 528 -4.11 -6.31 -2.73
CA ALA A 528 -3.03 -7.07 -3.32
C ALA A 528 -3.52 -8.03 -4.41
N SER A 529 -2.62 -8.41 -5.32
CA SER A 529 -2.88 -9.41 -6.36
C SER A 529 -1.66 -10.29 -6.61
N VAL A 530 -1.91 -11.55 -6.98
CA VAL A 530 -0.93 -12.50 -7.52
C VAL A 530 -1.47 -13.01 -8.85
N GLN A 531 -0.64 -13.02 -9.87
CA GLN A 531 -0.95 -13.59 -11.17
C GLN A 531 0.15 -14.59 -11.55
N VAL A 532 -0.27 -15.75 -12.05
CA VAL A 532 0.65 -16.79 -12.52
C VAL A 532 0.55 -16.91 -14.03
N VAL A 533 1.68 -16.86 -14.71
CA VAL A 533 1.82 -17.12 -16.14
C VAL A 533 2.53 -18.46 -16.31
N VAL A 534 1.79 -19.48 -16.73
CA VAL A 534 2.30 -20.82 -17.01
C VAL A 534 2.38 -21.03 -18.53
N PRO A 535 3.57 -21.28 -19.09
CA PRO A 535 3.74 -21.49 -20.52
C PRO A 535 2.79 -22.57 -21.07
N PHE A 536 2.14 -22.26 -22.19
CA PHE A 536 1.18 -23.14 -22.88
C PHE A 536 -0.11 -23.48 -22.11
N LEU A 537 -0.37 -22.83 -20.98
CA LEU A 537 -1.54 -23.10 -20.15
C LEU A 537 -2.39 -21.85 -19.87
N THR A 538 -1.76 -20.77 -19.39
CA THR A 538 -2.47 -19.54 -19.01
C THR A 538 -2.20 -18.42 -20.01
N GLU A 539 -2.94 -17.33 -19.87
CA GLU A 539 -2.59 -16.07 -20.53
C GLU A 539 -1.33 -15.42 -19.91
N SER A 540 -0.68 -14.56 -20.69
CA SER A 540 0.41 -13.69 -20.24
C SER A 540 -0.11 -12.47 -19.49
N TYR A 541 0.75 -11.81 -18.71
CA TYR A 541 0.39 -10.56 -18.01
C TYR A 541 -0.12 -9.49 -19.00
N SER A 542 0.54 -9.35 -20.15
CA SER A 542 0.17 -8.35 -21.18
C SER A 542 -1.10 -8.70 -21.98
N SER A 543 -1.78 -9.81 -21.69
CA SER A 543 -3.05 -10.17 -22.35
C SER A 543 -4.22 -9.34 -21.84
N THR A 544 -4.14 -8.87 -20.61
CA THR A 544 -5.13 -8.00 -19.98
C THR A 544 -4.57 -6.58 -19.91
N ASN A 545 -5.46 -5.59 -20.04
CA ASN A 545 -5.08 -4.18 -19.89
C ASN A 545 -5.62 -3.70 -18.55
N ASP A 546 -4.71 -3.27 -17.68
CA ASP A 546 -5.10 -2.52 -16.50
C ASP A 546 -5.78 -1.22 -16.91
N PRO A 547 -6.77 -0.74 -16.12
CA PRO A 547 -7.37 0.55 -16.36
C PRO A 547 -6.29 1.64 -16.37
N SER A 548 -6.17 2.38 -17.48
CA SER A 548 -5.24 3.52 -17.54
C SER A 548 -5.56 4.51 -16.43
N ASP A 549 -4.52 5.09 -15.82
CA ASP A 549 -4.68 6.25 -14.94
C ASP A 549 -5.52 7.30 -15.66
N SER A 550 -6.51 7.85 -14.96
CA SER A 550 -7.35 8.92 -15.49
C SER A 550 -6.45 10.12 -15.76
N THR A 551 -6.10 10.34 -17.03
CA THR A 551 -5.31 11.50 -17.43
C THR A 551 -6.18 12.73 -17.21
N VAL A 552 -5.78 13.56 -16.24
CA VAL A 552 -6.43 14.84 -16.01
C VAL A 552 -6.24 15.67 -17.28
N ASP A 553 -7.33 16.13 -17.88
CA ASP A 553 -7.27 17.04 -19.01
C ASP A 553 -6.51 18.31 -18.59
N LEU A 554 -5.42 18.61 -19.29
CA LEU A 554 -4.53 19.73 -18.97
C LEU A 554 -5.29 21.07 -19.03
N SER A 555 -6.30 21.20 -19.89
CA SER A 555 -7.14 22.42 -19.94
C SER A 555 -7.96 22.60 -18.66
N THR A 556 -8.49 21.50 -18.12
CA THR A 556 -9.18 21.46 -16.83
C THR A 556 -8.23 21.78 -15.68
N ALA A 557 -7.03 21.20 -15.66
CA ALA A 557 -6.00 21.51 -14.65
C ALA A 557 -5.54 22.99 -14.69
N ILE A 558 -5.39 23.57 -15.89
CA ILE A 558 -4.94 24.95 -16.07
C ILE A 558 -6.04 25.96 -15.77
N ASN A 559 -7.24 25.81 -16.32
CA ASN A 559 -8.23 26.89 -16.31
C ASN A 559 -9.37 26.69 -15.31
N PHE A 560 -9.76 25.43 -15.07
CA PHE A 560 -10.96 25.08 -14.33
C PHE A 560 -10.70 23.93 -13.33
N PRO A 561 -9.73 24.07 -12.40
CA PRO A 561 -9.50 23.04 -11.40
C PRO A 561 -10.74 22.90 -10.52
N ILE A 562 -11.14 21.65 -10.28
CA ILE A 562 -12.29 21.29 -9.42
C ILE A 562 -11.87 20.54 -8.17
N SER A 563 -10.66 19.96 -8.18
CA SER A 563 -10.10 19.16 -7.11
C SER A 563 -8.65 19.57 -6.84
N ILE A 564 -8.15 19.19 -5.66
CA ILE A 564 -6.75 19.41 -5.30
C ILE A 564 -5.79 18.66 -6.24
N ASN A 565 -6.20 17.49 -6.76
CA ASN A 565 -5.43 16.72 -7.73
C ASN A 565 -5.17 17.51 -9.01
N HIS A 566 -6.17 18.23 -9.53
CA HIS A 566 -6.01 19.08 -10.72
C HIS A 566 -4.99 20.19 -10.48
N ILE A 567 -4.98 20.76 -9.28
CA ILE A 567 -4.02 21.80 -8.90
C ILE A 567 -2.61 21.22 -8.81
N ILE A 568 -2.42 20.08 -8.15
CA ILE A 568 -1.09 19.45 -8.01
C ILE A 568 -0.51 19.13 -9.40
N GLN A 569 -1.32 18.59 -10.32
CA GLN A 569 -0.88 18.33 -11.70
C GLN A 569 -0.47 19.61 -12.43
N TRP A 570 -1.22 20.71 -12.26
CA TRP A 570 -0.84 22.01 -12.81
C TRP A 570 0.49 22.52 -12.23
N VAL A 571 0.72 22.34 -10.92
CA VAL A 571 1.98 22.72 -10.28
C VAL A 571 3.15 21.91 -10.82
N LEU A 572 2.99 20.59 -10.97
CA LEU A 572 4.01 19.70 -11.54
C LEU A 572 4.35 20.11 -12.99
N TYR A 573 3.34 20.43 -13.80
CA TYR A 573 3.53 20.91 -15.17
C TYR A 573 4.25 22.26 -15.22
N THR A 574 3.89 23.20 -14.35
CA THR A 574 4.55 24.53 -14.33
C THR A 574 5.94 24.51 -13.70
N PHE A 575 6.27 23.51 -12.88
CA PHE A 575 7.59 23.35 -12.28
C PHE A 575 8.70 23.15 -13.32
N SER A 576 8.42 22.47 -14.44
CA SER A 576 9.42 22.23 -15.50
C SER A 576 9.78 23.45 -16.35
N ASP A 577 8.91 24.45 -16.38
CA ASP A 577 8.91 25.50 -17.42
C ASP A 577 9.46 26.86 -16.94
N LEU A 578 9.85 26.97 -15.68
CA LEU A 578 10.31 28.21 -15.07
C LEU A 578 11.85 28.12 -14.90
N PHE A 579 12.65 29.18 -15.13
CA PHE A 579 13.16 30.04 -14.06
C PHE A 579 14.26 31.06 -14.60
N THR A 580 14.48 32.24 -13.96
CA THR A 580 15.57 33.29 -14.04
C THR A 580 15.59 34.13 -12.70
N ILE A 581 16.58 34.99 -12.37
CA ILE A 581 16.86 35.75 -11.09
C ILE A 581 15.92 35.58 -9.83
N PRO A 582 16.41 35.16 -8.64
CA PRO A 582 15.57 34.60 -7.56
C PRO A 582 14.37 35.39 -6.99
N ALA A 583 14.58 36.49 -6.26
CA ALA A 583 13.51 37.10 -5.45
C ALA A 583 12.52 37.94 -6.29
N GLN A 584 13.05 38.68 -7.27
CA GLN A 584 12.24 39.45 -8.21
C GLN A 584 11.40 38.53 -9.11
N GLN A 585 11.96 37.43 -9.63
CA GLN A 585 11.14 36.46 -10.37
C GLN A 585 10.11 35.80 -9.48
N SER A 586 10.44 35.40 -8.25
CA SER A 586 9.46 34.73 -7.38
C SER A 586 8.25 35.64 -7.12
N ARG A 587 8.48 36.93 -6.86
CA ARG A 587 7.38 37.91 -6.68
C ARG A 587 6.61 38.14 -7.97
N ASN A 588 7.29 38.23 -9.11
CA ASN A 588 6.64 38.38 -10.42
C ASN A 588 5.84 37.12 -10.79
N LEU A 589 6.34 35.94 -10.46
CA LEU A 589 5.70 34.65 -10.69
C LEU A 589 4.43 34.53 -9.86
N PHE A 590 4.47 34.92 -8.57
CA PHE A 590 3.27 35.02 -7.74
C PHE A 590 2.23 35.91 -8.42
N GLU A 591 2.63 37.10 -8.87
CA GLU A 591 1.71 38.03 -9.52
C GLU A 591 1.15 37.44 -10.82
N GLN A 592 1.99 36.81 -11.64
CA GLN A 592 1.57 36.24 -12.91
C GLN A 592 0.56 35.10 -12.72
N GLN A 593 0.83 34.18 -11.79
CA GLN A 593 0.05 32.96 -11.63
C GLN A 593 -1.23 33.13 -10.82
N PHE A 594 -1.17 33.85 -9.68
CA PHE A 594 -2.26 33.90 -8.71
C PHE A 594 -3.07 35.21 -8.78
N HIS A 595 -2.56 36.23 -9.48
CA HIS A 595 -3.25 37.51 -9.71
C HIS A 595 -3.59 37.74 -11.18
N ASN A 596 -2.59 37.94 -12.05
CA ASN A 596 -2.78 38.40 -13.44
C ASN A 596 -3.52 37.39 -14.30
N ALA A 597 -3.18 36.11 -14.22
CA ALA A 597 -3.90 35.04 -14.92
C ALA A 597 -5.38 35.01 -14.51
N ILE A 598 -5.67 35.18 -13.21
CA ILE A 598 -7.04 35.23 -12.69
C ILE A 598 -7.78 36.50 -13.12
N VAL A 599 -7.10 37.65 -13.14
CA VAL A 599 -7.66 38.91 -13.67
C VAL A 599 -8.01 38.76 -15.15
N GLN A 600 -7.12 38.17 -15.95
CA GLN A 600 -7.38 37.91 -17.37
C GLN A 600 -8.55 36.93 -17.56
N LEU A 601 -8.62 35.87 -16.75
CA LEU A 601 -9.70 34.89 -16.80
C LEU A 601 -11.06 35.53 -16.46
N LEU A 602 -11.14 36.34 -15.40
CA LEU A 602 -12.35 37.05 -15.00
C LEU A 602 -12.72 38.20 -15.94
N HIS A 603 -11.75 38.72 -16.69
CA HIS A 603 -12.01 39.70 -17.76
C HIS A 603 -12.66 39.02 -18.97
N ASN A 604 -12.16 37.84 -19.36
CA ASN A 604 -12.73 37.06 -20.46
C ASN A 604 -14.11 36.51 -20.09
N PHE A 605 -14.28 36.06 -18.85
CA PHE A 605 -15.53 35.51 -18.33
C PHE A 605 -15.92 36.21 -17.02
N PRO A 606 -16.68 37.32 -17.09
CA PRO A 606 -17.19 38.02 -15.92
C PRO A 606 -17.95 37.10 -14.96
N ARG A 607 -18.06 37.50 -13.69
CA ARG A 607 -18.70 36.67 -12.64
C ARG A 607 -20.16 36.33 -12.92
N ASP A 608 -20.83 37.22 -13.64
CA ASP A 608 -22.20 37.16 -14.10
C ASP A 608 -22.31 36.73 -15.57
N HIS A 609 -21.24 36.18 -16.17
CA HIS A 609 -21.25 35.70 -17.55
C HIS A 609 -22.30 34.61 -17.73
N VAL A 610 -23.11 34.76 -18.77
CA VAL A 610 -24.18 33.83 -19.13
C VAL A 610 -23.83 33.23 -20.48
N THR A 611 -23.88 31.90 -20.57
CA THR A 611 -23.61 31.18 -21.82
C THR A 611 -24.70 31.47 -22.85
N TYR A 612 -24.46 31.12 -24.12
CA TYR A 612 -25.47 31.25 -25.17
C TYR A 612 -26.77 30.47 -24.92
N ARG A 613 -26.76 29.49 -24.00
CA ARG A 613 -27.94 28.73 -23.57
C ARG A 613 -28.74 29.39 -22.44
N GLY A 614 -28.28 30.54 -21.93
CA GLY A 614 -28.95 31.25 -20.84
C GLY A 614 -28.57 30.76 -19.44
N GLU A 615 -27.55 29.91 -19.31
CA GLU A 615 -27.05 29.38 -18.03
C GLU A 615 -25.86 30.21 -17.51
N LEU A 616 -25.67 30.27 -16.20
CA LEU A 616 -24.48 30.91 -15.62
C LEU A 616 -23.23 30.14 -16.02
N PHE A 617 -22.24 30.84 -16.59
CA PHE A 617 -20.96 30.25 -16.97
C PHE A 617 -20.23 29.60 -15.78
N TRP A 618 -20.20 30.32 -14.65
CA TRP A 618 -19.61 29.84 -13.40
C TRP A 618 -20.58 28.96 -12.61
N SER A 619 -20.93 27.82 -13.17
CA SER A 619 -21.80 26.81 -12.56
C SER A 619 -21.26 25.40 -12.81
N GLY A 620 -21.76 24.42 -12.03
CA GLY A 620 -21.28 23.04 -12.08
C GLY A 620 -19.77 22.94 -11.85
N TYR A 621 -19.05 22.32 -12.78
CA TYR A 621 -17.59 22.13 -12.71
C TYR A 621 -16.75 23.41 -12.87
N ARG A 622 -17.35 24.58 -13.13
CA ARG A 622 -16.62 25.86 -13.28
C ARG A 622 -16.73 26.69 -12.01
N ARG A 623 -15.78 26.52 -11.08
CA ARG A 623 -15.68 27.35 -9.86
C ARG A 623 -15.16 28.76 -10.21
N CYS A 624 -15.93 29.79 -9.87
CA CYS A 624 -15.53 31.17 -10.10
C CYS A 624 -14.34 31.55 -9.19
N PRO A 625 -13.16 31.87 -9.75
CA PRO A 625 -12.00 32.20 -8.95
C PRO A 625 -12.13 33.60 -8.34
N HIS A 626 -11.28 33.88 -7.36
CA HIS A 626 -11.07 35.21 -6.81
C HIS A 626 -9.60 35.61 -6.89
N ILE A 627 -9.40 36.93 -6.99
CA ILE A 627 -8.09 37.53 -7.20
C ILE A 627 -7.36 37.57 -5.86
N LEU A 628 -6.16 37.00 -5.81
CA LEU A 628 -5.27 37.10 -4.65
C LEU A 628 -4.36 38.29 -4.77
N LYS A 629 -4.21 39.04 -3.68
CA LYS A 629 -3.23 40.13 -3.56
C LYS A 629 -2.10 39.65 -2.67
N PHE A 630 -0.87 39.83 -3.12
CA PHE A 630 0.29 39.49 -2.30
C PHE A 630 0.28 40.28 -0.99
N ASP A 631 0.59 39.57 0.09
CA ASP A 631 0.74 40.12 1.44
C ASP A 631 1.93 39.42 2.07
N VAL A 632 2.95 40.20 2.42
CA VAL A 632 4.20 39.70 3.01
C VAL A 632 3.98 39.08 4.40
N ASN A 633 2.91 39.47 5.10
CA ASN A 633 2.58 38.95 6.42
C ASN A 633 1.79 37.65 6.35
N ASN A 634 1.20 37.33 5.20
CA ASN A 634 0.56 36.04 4.99
C ASN A 634 1.66 34.97 4.89
N LYS A 635 1.61 34.00 5.80
CA LYS A 635 2.63 32.95 5.91
C LYS A 635 2.80 32.20 4.60
N LEU A 636 1.70 31.78 3.97
CA LEU A 636 1.67 30.98 2.74
C LEU A 636 2.23 31.76 1.54
N HIS A 637 1.90 33.05 1.44
CA HIS A 637 2.43 33.92 0.40
C HIS A 637 3.96 34.00 0.49
N LEU A 638 4.49 34.18 1.70
CA LEU A 638 5.94 34.26 1.93
C LEU A 638 6.62 32.89 1.78
N ASP A 639 5.97 31.80 2.17
CA ASP A 639 6.47 30.42 1.97
C ASP A 639 6.71 30.14 0.47
N PHE A 640 5.76 30.52 -0.39
CA PHE A 640 5.92 30.41 -1.84
C PHE A 640 7.14 31.18 -2.35
N ILE A 641 7.33 32.42 -1.88
CA ILE A 641 8.45 33.25 -2.32
C ILE A 641 9.79 32.65 -1.88
N ILE A 642 9.87 32.12 -0.65
CA ILE A 642 11.09 31.51 -0.12
C ILE A 642 11.44 30.26 -0.90
N ALA A 643 10.48 29.35 -1.08
CA ALA A 643 10.71 28.10 -1.79
C ALA A 643 11.11 28.38 -3.24
N ALA A 644 10.32 29.20 -3.96
CA ALA A 644 10.63 29.60 -5.33
C ALA A 644 12.02 30.24 -5.41
N SER A 645 12.33 31.24 -4.56
CA SER A 645 13.61 31.95 -4.61
C SER A 645 14.80 31.03 -4.39
N ASN A 646 14.70 30.06 -3.48
CA ASN A 646 15.78 29.11 -3.25
C ASN A 646 15.94 28.13 -4.41
N LEU A 647 14.85 27.74 -5.08
CA LEU A 647 14.93 26.94 -6.31
C LEU A 647 15.58 27.73 -7.46
N PHE A 648 15.14 28.97 -7.69
CA PHE A 648 15.78 29.86 -8.64
C PHE A 648 17.27 30.06 -8.33
N ALA A 649 17.63 30.28 -7.06
CA ALA A 649 19.01 30.55 -6.67
C ALA A 649 19.92 29.36 -7.02
N HIS A 650 19.51 28.15 -6.66
CA HIS A 650 20.29 26.96 -6.96
C HIS A 650 20.40 26.68 -8.46
N MET A 651 19.33 26.89 -9.24
CA MET A 651 19.39 26.72 -10.71
C MET A 651 20.48 27.58 -11.37
N TYR A 652 20.73 28.78 -10.84
CA TYR A 652 21.77 29.72 -11.29
C TYR A 652 23.10 29.62 -10.54
N ASN A 653 23.28 28.62 -9.68
CA ASN A 653 24.44 28.50 -8.79
C ASN A 653 24.64 29.74 -7.88
N ILE A 654 23.55 30.40 -7.49
CA ILE A 654 23.54 31.50 -6.51
C ILE A 654 23.32 30.91 -5.12
N SER A 655 23.98 31.49 -4.11
CA SER A 655 23.79 31.08 -2.71
C SER A 655 22.33 31.23 -2.28
N GLN A 656 21.77 30.15 -1.75
CA GLN A 656 20.44 30.09 -1.15
C GLN A 656 20.40 30.80 0.21
N THR A 657 19.25 31.33 0.58
CA THR A 657 19.00 31.93 1.91
C THR A 657 17.63 31.54 2.43
N CYS A 658 17.58 31.09 3.68
CA CYS A 658 16.36 30.71 4.37
C CYS A 658 15.89 31.79 5.36
N ASP A 659 16.57 32.94 5.40
CA ASP A 659 16.21 34.03 6.31
C ASP A 659 14.89 34.68 5.85
N ARG A 660 13.81 34.26 6.53
CA ARG A 660 12.45 34.76 6.34
C ARG A 660 12.35 36.28 6.43
N GLN A 661 13.04 36.88 7.41
CA GLN A 661 12.93 38.31 7.67
C GLN A 661 13.65 39.11 6.58
N PHE A 662 14.84 38.65 6.19
CA PHE A 662 15.57 39.23 5.08
C PHE A 662 14.77 39.17 3.77
N ILE A 663 14.22 38.00 3.42
CA ILE A 663 13.41 37.83 2.21
C ILE A 663 12.15 38.72 2.25
N ALA A 664 11.44 38.77 3.38
CA ALA A 664 10.29 39.65 3.54
C ALA A 664 10.64 41.12 3.28
N GLN A 665 11.77 41.60 3.80
CA GLN A 665 12.25 42.96 3.59
C GLN A 665 12.60 43.22 2.11
N GLU A 666 13.31 42.32 1.45
CA GLU A 666 13.66 42.49 0.03
C GLU A 666 12.43 42.48 -0.87
N VAL A 667 11.46 41.60 -0.59
CA VAL A 667 10.26 41.45 -1.42
C VAL A 667 9.37 42.69 -1.36
N THR A 668 9.31 43.38 -0.22
CA THR A 668 8.55 44.64 -0.10
C THR A 668 9.13 45.80 -0.92
N LYS A 669 10.42 45.73 -1.30
CA LYS A 669 11.08 46.75 -2.13
C LYS A 669 10.76 46.59 -3.62
N ILE A 670 10.21 45.44 -4.00
CA ILE A 670 9.93 45.10 -5.40
C ILE A 670 8.71 45.88 -5.90
N GLN A 671 8.89 46.60 -7.00
CA GLN A 671 7.78 47.22 -7.73
C GLN A 671 7.22 46.23 -8.75
N VAL A 672 5.96 45.86 -8.58
CA VAL A 672 5.25 44.98 -9.51
C VAL A 672 4.42 45.84 -10.46
N PRO A 673 4.60 45.72 -11.79
CA PRO A 673 3.80 46.48 -12.75
C PRO A 673 2.31 46.18 -12.65
N GLU A 674 1.46 47.20 -12.79
CA GLU A 674 0.01 47.02 -12.86
C GLU A 674 -0.37 46.21 -14.11
N PHE A 675 -1.14 45.14 -13.93
CA PHE A 675 -1.60 44.30 -15.03
C PHE A 675 -2.86 44.85 -15.68
N LYS A 676 -2.84 44.92 -17.02
CA LYS A 676 -4.00 45.30 -17.84
C LYS A 676 -4.42 44.09 -18.67
N PRO A 677 -5.64 43.55 -18.48
CA PRO A 677 -6.12 42.42 -19.26
C PRO A 677 -6.28 42.81 -20.73
N LYS A 678 -6.16 41.82 -21.61
CA LYS A 678 -6.32 41.97 -23.06
C LYS A 678 -7.68 41.45 -23.50
N ASP A 679 -8.31 42.12 -24.47
CA ASP A 679 -9.48 41.61 -25.16
C ASP A 679 -9.08 40.46 -26.09
N ILE A 680 -9.43 39.23 -25.73
CA ILE A 680 -9.20 38.03 -26.55
C ILE A 680 -10.59 37.50 -26.93
N SER A 681 -10.90 37.39 -28.23
CA SER A 681 -12.19 36.86 -28.68
C SER A 681 -12.24 35.34 -28.46
N THR A 682 -12.92 34.89 -27.40
CA THR A 682 -13.22 33.46 -27.18
C THR A 682 -14.70 33.21 -27.48
N ALA A 683 -15.00 32.31 -28.42
CA ALA A 683 -16.38 31.96 -28.76
C ALA A 683 -16.99 31.00 -27.71
N ASP A 684 -18.17 31.33 -27.21
CA ASP A 684 -18.95 30.53 -26.24
C ASP A 684 -19.62 29.30 -26.91
N ASN A 685 -18.89 28.25 -27.26
CA ASN A 685 -19.50 26.99 -27.74
C ASN A 685 -19.39 25.88 -26.67
N ASP A 686 -20.52 25.25 -26.29
CA ASP A 686 -20.60 24.16 -25.27
C ASP A 686 -20.14 22.78 -25.78
N SER A 687 -19.51 22.68 -26.95
CA SER A 687 -18.82 21.44 -27.29
C SER A 687 -17.46 21.44 -26.60
N ASN A 688 -16.88 20.27 -26.34
CA ASN A 688 -15.53 20.04 -25.81
C ASN A 688 -14.38 20.66 -26.66
N GLN A 689 -14.59 21.78 -27.36
CA GLN A 689 -13.63 22.59 -28.11
C GLN A 689 -12.96 23.69 -27.25
N TRP A 690 -13.05 23.59 -25.93
CA TRP A 690 -12.13 24.24 -24.98
C TRP A 690 -10.77 23.52 -24.94
N ARG A 691 -10.68 22.40 -25.68
CA ARG A 691 -9.44 21.81 -26.15
C ARG A 691 -8.59 22.92 -26.75
N PHE A 692 -7.59 23.36 -26.00
CA PHE A 692 -6.37 23.85 -26.61
C PHE A 692 -5.75 22.67 -27.37
N ASP A 693 -6.36 22.30 -28.51
CA ASP A 693 -5.73 21.39 -29.46
C ASP A 693 -4.41 22.07 -29.85
N ASP A 694 -3.30 21.37 -29.66
CA ASP A 694 -1.97 21.79 -30.14
C ASP A 694 -2.00 22.16 -31.65
N GLN A 695 -3.02 21.75 -32.39
CA GLN A 695 -3.26 22.17 -33.78
C GLN A 695 -3.63 23.66 -33.94
N GLN A 696 -4.26 24.33 -32.97
CA GLN A 696 -4.51 25.79 -33.06
C GLN A 696 -3.25 26.62 -32.79
N ARG A 697 -2.27 26.11 -32.02
CA ARG A 697 -0.94 26.73 -31.94
C ARG A 697 -0.25 26.78 -33.31
N MET A 698 -0.54 25.83 -34.21
CA MET A 698 0.00 25.83 -35.57
C MET A 698 -0.76 26.74 -36.56
N ASN A 699 -2.02 27.10 -36.30
CA ASN A 699 -2.77 27.99 -37.20
C ASN A 699 -2.67 29.48 -36.86
N VAL A 700 -2.31 29.84 -35.62
CA VAL A 700 -1.90 31.24 -35.28
C VAL A 700 -0.52 31.58 -35.86
N GLN A 701 0.27 30.59 -36.29
CA GLN A 701 1.59 30.81 -36.89
C GLN A 701 1.56 31.47 -38.27
N LYS A 702 0.42 31.59 -38.96
CA LYS A 702 0.37 32.29 -40.26
C LYS A 702 0.32 33.82 -40.15
N GLU A 703 0.01 34.40 -38.99
CA GLU A 703 -0.05 35.86 -38.83
C GLU A 703 1.09 36.47 -37.98
N ASN A 704 2.00 35.66 -37.41
CA ASN A 704 3.01 36.13 -36.43
C ASN A 704 4.48 35.89 -36.81
N ASN A 705 4.83 35.75 -38.10
CA ASN A 705 6.24 35.63 -38.52
C ASN A 705 7.12 36.82 -38.05
N SER A 706 6.56 38.03 -37.92
CA SER A 706 7.28 39.20 -37.41
C SER A 706 7.67 39.08 -35.93
N SER A 707 6.90 38.34 -35.12
CA SER A 707 7.16 38.18 -33.69
C SER A 707 8.26 37.18 -33.40
N VAL A 708 8.39 36.12 -34.21
CA VAL A 708 9.44 35.09 -34.03
C VAL A 708 10.80 35.65 -34.42
N GLU A 709 10.90 36.37 -35.54
CA GLU A 709 12.15 37.02 -35.96
C GLU A 709 12.61 38.09 -34.95
N GLN A 710 11.68 38.84 -34.36
CA GLN A 710 11.97 39.78 -33.27
C GLN A 710 12.50 39.06 -32.02
N LEU A 711 11.94 37.90 -31.66
CA LEU A 711 12.42 37.12 -30.52
C LEU A 711 13.82 36.54 -30.78
N LEU A 712 14.06 36.00 -31.98
CA LEU A 712 15.37 35.49 -32.38
C LEU A 712 16.43 36.60 -32.36
N SER A 713 16.08 37.83 -32.77
CA SER A 713 16.99 38.99 -32.75
C SER A 713 17.36 39.46 -31.33
N ARG A 714 16.60 39.05 -30.31
CA ARG A 714 16.83 39.40 -28.90
C ARG A 714 17.63 38.35 -28.14
N LEU A 715 17.87 37.18 -28.73
CA LEU A 715 18.68 36.14 -28.09
C LEU A 715 20.16 36.57 -28.05
N PRO A 716 20.84 36.44 -26.90
CA PRO A 716 22.27 36.71 -26.81
C PRO A 716 23.05 35.69 -27.64
N LYS A 717 24.25 36.09 -28.11
CA LYS A 717 25.13 35.15 -28.82
C LYS A 717 25.74 34.17 -27.82
N LEU A 718 26.05 32.95 -28.28
CA LEU A 718 26.61 31.90 -27.42
C LEU A 718 27.91 32.35 -26.74
N ASP A 719 28.74 33.11 -27.44
CA ASP A 719 30.01 33.68 -26.94
C ASP A 719 29.80 34.69 -25.79
N GLU A 720 28.59 35.25 -25.64
CA GLU A 720 28.25 36.23 -24.59
C GLU A 720 27.78 35.56 -23.29
N ILE A 721 27.52 34.24 -23.30
CA ILE A 721 26.93 33.49 -22.18
C ILE A 721 27.72 32.22 -21.79
N VAL A 722 28.96 32.08 -22.26
CA VAL A 722 29.82 30.89 -22.06
C VAL A 722 30.02 30.53 -20.58
N ASP A 723 30.04 31.55 -19.71
CA ASP A 723 30.25 31.37 -18.28
C ASP A 723 28.97 31.08 -17.48
N ILE A 724 27.79 31.13 -18.12
CA ILE A 724 26.50 30.86 -17.47
C ILE A 724 26.23 29.35 -17.54
N LYS A 725 26.30 28.69 -16.39
CA LYS A 725 25.89 27.29 -16.23
C LYS A 725 24.57 27.22 -15.47
N ILE A 726 23.55 26.66 -16.12
CA ILE A 726 22.25 26.38 -15.52
C ILE A 726 22.23 24.92 -15.10
N GLN A 727 21.82 24.65 -13.86
CA GLN A 727 21.61 23.28 -13.39
C GLN A 727 20.12 22.93 -13.54
N PRO A 728 19.74 21.98 -14.41
CA PRO A 728 18.36 21.54 -14.50
C PRO A 728 17.94 20.82 -13.22
N TYR A 729 16.67 20.98 -12.84
CA TYR A 729 16.10 20.22 -11.74
C TYR A 729 15.57 18.88 -12.20
N GLU A 730 15.82 17.87 -11.36
CA GLU A 730 15.07 16.62 -11.36
C GLU A 730 14.23 16.61 -10.08
N LEU A 731 12.91 16.46 -10.22
CA LEU A 731 11.99 16.50 -9.10
C LEU A 731 12.32 15.39 -8.09
N LYS A 732 12.54 15.78 -6.84
CA LYS A 732 12.79 14.87 -5.71
C LYS A 732 11.85 15.21 -4.56
N THR A 733 10.82 14.38 -4.37
CA THR A 733 9.77 14.58 -3.35
C THR A 733 10.16 14.04 -1.97
N ASP A 734 11.12 13.12 -1.90
CA ASP A 734 11.53 12.46 -0.65
C ASP A 734 12.55 13.27 0.19
N ASP A 735 13.11 14.36 -0.35
CA ASP A 735 14.08 15.22 0.32
C ASP A 735 13.43 16.56 0.68
N ASP A 736 13.14 16.73 1.98
CA ASP A 736 12.47 17.92 2.50
C ASP A 736 13.39 19.14 2.64
N THR A 737 14.68 19.04 2.26
CA THR A 737 15.65 20.15 2.36
C THR A 737 15.89 20.90 1.06
N ASN A 738 15.39 20.37 -0.07
CA ASN A 738 15.66 20.91 -1.41
C ASN A 738 14.64 21.94 -1.92
N PHE A 739 13.64 22.30 -1.11
CA PHE A 739 12.53 23.23 -1.45
C PHE A 739 11.55 22.77 -2.55
N HIS A 740 11.70 21.57 -3.13
CA HIS A 740 10.75 21.07 -4.14
C HIS A 740 9.34 20.94 -3.53
N MET A 741 9.22 20.20 -2.43
CA MET A 741 7.93 20.01 -1.76
C MET A 741 7.41 21.31 -1.14
N ASP A 742 8.30 22.18 -0.65
CA ASP A 742 7.89 23.50 -0.12
C ASP A 742 7.23 24.36 -1.20
N TYR A 743 7.80 24.37 -2.40
CA TYR A 743 7.23 25.05 -3.55
C TYR A 743 5.92 24.40 -3.98
N ILE A 744 5.89 23.07 -4.13
CA ILE A 744 4.69 22.35 -4.59
C ILE A 744 3.52 22.59 -3.63
N VAL A 745 3.75 22.47 -2.32
CA VAL A 745 2.74 22.74 -1.30
C VAL A 745 2.26 24.18 -1.37
N ALA A 746 3.18 25.15 -1.35
CA ALA A 746 2.79 26.56 -1.33
C ALA A 746 2.03 26.96 -2.61
N ALA A 747 2.50 26.52 -3.79
CA ALA A 747 1.84 26.79 -5.07
C ALA A 747 0.45 26.13 -5.15
N THR A 748 0.32 24.90 -4.66
CA THR A 748 -0.96 24.18 -4.62
C THR A 748 -1.96 24.90 -3.72
N LEU A 749 -1.56 25.27 -2.50
CA LEU A 749 -2.44 25.94 -1.55
C LEU A 749 -2.88 27.33 -2.02
N LEU A 750 -1.98 28.10 -2.64
CA LEU A 750 -2.33 29.41 -3.23
C LEU A 750 -3.37 29.29 -4.36
N ARG A 751 -3.20 28.31 -5.24
CA ARG A 751 -4.19 28.07 -6.31
C ARG A 751 -5.50 27.53 -5.75
N ALA A 752 -5.44 26.69 -4.72
CA ALA A 752 -6.64 26.22 -4.02
C ALA A 752 -7.41 27.40 -3.43
N GLU A 753 -6.71 28.37 -2.85
CA GLU A 753 -7.31 29.61 -2.36
C GLU A 753 -8.00 30.38 -3.50
N ASN A 754 -7.33 30.63 -4.65
CA ASN A 754 -7.95 31.32 -5.79
C ASN A 754 -9.33 30.74 -6.13
N TYR A 755 -9.46 29.41 -6.20
CA TYR A 755 -10.68 28.71 -6.61
C TYR A 755 -11.58 28.27 -5.46
N LYS A 756 -11.23 28.61 -4.21
CA LYS A 756 -11.95 28.20 -2.99
C LYS A 756 -12.11 26.68 -2.92
N ILE A 757 -11.04 25.96 -3.26
CA ILE A 757 -10.91 24.52 -3.10
C ILE A 757 -10.40 24.25 -1.68
N GLN A 758 -10.94 23.23 -1.02
CA GLN A 758 -10.50 22.84 0.31
C GLN A 758 -8.99 22.55 0.28
N ILE A 759 -8.27 23.19 1.20
CA ILE A 759 -6.84 22.98 1.38
C ILE A 759 -6.62 21.60 2.00
N THR A 760 -5.52 20.96 1.62
CA THR A 760 -5.06 19.72 2.25
C THR A 760 -3.66 19.90 2.84
N ASP A 761 -3.25 18.94 3.67
CA ASP A 761 -1.96 18.95 4.33
C ASP A 761 -0.79 18.62 3.38
N ARG A 762 0.42 18.86 3.88
CA ARG A 762 1.67 18.59 3.14
C ARG A 762 1.79 17.11 2.77
N SER A 763 1.39 16.20 3.65
CA SER A 763 1.50 14.76 3.43
C SER A 763 0.65 14.30 2.25
N GLN A 764 -0.61 14.71 2.15
CA GLN A 764 -1.47 14.36 1.03
C GLN A 764 -0.94 14.97 -0.28
N ILE A 765 -0.46 16.22 -0.25
CA ILE A 765 0.19 16.84 -1.42
C ILE A 765 1.44 16.05 -1.83
N LYS A 766 2.27 15.62 -0.88
CA LYS A 766 3.47 14.80 -1.11
C LYS A 766 3.10 13.43 -1.67
N ARG A 767 2.02 12.82 -1.20
CA ARG A 767 1.50 11.54 -1.71
C ARG A 767 1.22 11.63 -3.21
N ILE A 768 0.46 12.65 -3.61
CA ILE A 768 0.00 12.83 -4.98
C ILE A 768 1.15 13.33 -5.88
N ALA A 769 1.93 14.31 -5.42
CA ALA A 769 3.04 14.86 -6.21
C ALA A 769 4.18 13.86 -6.42
N GLY A 770 4.41 12.97 -5.46
CA GLY A 770 5.45 11.94 -5.53
C GLY A 770 5.00 10.61 -6.11
N ASN A 771 3.75 10.50 -6.60
CA ASN A 771 3.13 9.23 -7.00
C ASN A 771 3.40 8.12 -5.97
N ILE A 772 3.20 8.46 -4.70
CA ILE A 772 3.55 7.59 -3.58
C ILE A 772 2.49 6.50 -3.45
N ILE A 773 2.85 5.28 -3.83
CA ILE A 773 2.03 4.07 -3.60
C ILE A 773 1.98 3.79 -2.08
N PRO A 774 0.78 3.76 -1.46
CA PRO A 774 0.59 3.33 -0.08
C PRO A 774 1.02 1.87 0.08
N ALA A 775 1.66 1.54 1.20
CA ALA A 775 2.12 0.18 1.44
C ALA A 775 2.23 -0.11 2.93
N ILE A 776 1.80 -1.30 3.32
CA ILE A 776 1.95 -1.85 4.65
C ILE A 776 2.58 -3.25 4.58
N VAL A 777 3.38 -3.57 5.60
CA VAL A 777 4.16 -4.81 5.62
C VAL A 777 3.28 -6.05 5.85
N THR A 778 2.10 -5.92 6.46
CA THR A 778 1.12 -7.00 6.67
C THR A 778 0.61 -7.56 5.33
N THR A 779 0.15 -6.68 4.44
CA THR A 779 -0.24 -7.04 3.07
C THR A 779 0.93 -7.59 2.27
N THR A 780 2.14 -7.04 2.48
CA THR A 780 3.36 -7.52 1.82
C THR A 780 3.70 -8.96 2.25
N ALA A 781 3.67 -9.26 3.54
CA ALA A 781 3.88 -10.60 4.08
C ALA A 781 2.83 -11.59 3.55
N MET A 782 1.56 -11.21 3.59
CA MET A 782 0.46 -12.05 3.13
C MET A 782 0.61 -12.39 1.63
N ILE A 783 0.78 -11.38 0.77
CA ILE A 783 0.82 -11.58 -0.68
C ILE A 783 2.04 -12.39 -1.10
N THR A 784 3.17 -12.17 -0.43
CA THR A 784 4.40 -12.90 -0.73
C THR A 784 4.25 -14.37 -0.33
N GLY A 785 3.59 -14.66 0.80
CA GLY A 785 3.11 -15.99 1.17
C GLY A 785 2.38 -16.71 0.03
N LEU A 786 1.43 -16.01 -0.62
CA LEU A 786 0.70 -16.54 -1.77
C LEU A 786 1.59 -16.76 -3.01
N VAL A 787 2.53 -15.86 -3.30
CA VAL A 787 3.52 -16.03 -4.39
C VAL A 787 4.27 -17.35 -4.23
N TYR A 788 4.69 -17.72 -3.02
CA TYR A 788 5.45 -18.96 -2.82
C TYR A 788 4.63 -20.22 -3.02
N LEU A 789 3.35 -20.17 -2.66
CA LEU A 789 2.45 -21.29 -2.89
C LEU A 789 2.34 -21.58 -4.39
N GLU A 790 2.39 -20.54 -5.24
CA GLU A 790 2.45 -20.69 -6.69
C GLU A 790 3.84 -21.12 -7.17
N VAL A 791 4.93 -20.66 -6.52
CA VAL A 791 6.29 -21.15 -6.81
C VAL A 791 6.40 -22.66 -6.55
N TYR A 792 5.80 -23.19 -5.46
CA TYR A 792 5.75 -24.64 -5.24
C TYR A 792 5.11 -25.39 -6.40
N LYS A 793 4.05 -24.84 -7.01
CA LYS A 793 3.36 -25.50 -8.14
C LYS A 793 4.15 -25.43 -9.44
N SER A 794 5.02 -24.43 -9.58
CA SER A 794 5.83 -24.24 -10.78
C SER A 794 7.06 -25.15 -10.87
N ILE A 795 7.45 -25.78 -9.75
CA ILE A 795 8.60 -26.69 -9.60
C ILE A 795 8.09 -28.14 -9.54
#